data_AF-A0A8B7A0W2-F1
#
_entry.id   AF-A0A8B7A0W2-F1
#
_cell.length_a   1.000
_cell.length_b   1.000
_cell.length_c   1.000
_cell.angle_alpha   90.00
_cell.angle_beta   90.00
_cell.angle_gamma   90.00
#
_symmetry.space_group_name_H-M   'P 1'
#
loop_
_entity.id
_entity.type
_entity.pdbx_description
1 polymer ?
#
loop_
_entity_poly.entity_id
_entity_poly.type
_entity_poly.pdbx_seq_one_letter_code
_entity_poly.pdbx_strand_id
1 'polypeptide(L)'
;MKQLKLTVFFYCFLGFFFTESLTLPTKLPDVDNFHVTQKFIDDNVGSLTVIAVAQYVQEATFEEVEVLVKEMLQLRDKCLPDETLPECARLANDVLQESICAVEGLPQKYNFSHCCIRRDLERRSCFLSNKKADVGFLPPFPIGDPEKKCQDYQQKKDLYLKKYIYEVARRNPFLFAPTLLIVAARFEEVANTCCTQQDIARCFQTRAPPVIHYLKENSAYEKIVCGAFMRFGPKTLNSINIAELSQKFPRIAFKELTYLVGEISSQYGGCCEGDVVRCMRGMSKIVNDVCTKQNSISSKLKECCEKTILECAACIIYLDKDEKPKDLSPREAKFTDSKDVCQHQDADQDNFMNEFLYEYSRRHQDLSIPELLRIGENYENLLADCCKTENPPDCYRHAEEKFNKTTEKSLKIVRQECERFQNLGKDDLKYHYFVKLTKMAPQLSTEELTSLSKEIVAALGMCCAKREQFACVDNLVDLLLGEFCGVNRNRTINPAVDQCCKSSFAFRRHCFEGLKADKTYVPPSTSQDLFALHEDLCQAQNGVLQRKKDRYLVNIVKLKPHITEEGLRSFHTDFTNVIEQCCKAEGPEACFKEEHLAPQGVDSRPAAFASLGMLIEMQNLRLFSRVLRQVKAEEMRRHFTKDIKL
;
A
#
# COMPACT_ATOMS: atom_id res chain seq x y z
N MET A 1 -18.44 26.06 -25.98
CA MET A 1 -17.45 25.19 -26.64
C MET A 1 -16.70 24.37 -25.60
N LYS A 2 -17.41 23.37 -25.10
CA LYS A 2 -17.09 22.26 -24.18
C LYS A 2 -18.39 21.45 -24.20
N GLN A 3 -18.31 20.12 -24.19
CA GLN A 3 -19.39 19.12 -24.45
C GLN A 3 -19.46 18.67 -25.92
N LEU A 4 -18.67 17.64 -26.30
CA LEU A 4 -19.08 16.52 -27.16
C LEU A 4 -17.87 15.59 -27.41
N LYS A 5 -17.59 14.65 -26.50
CA LYS A 5 -16.91 13.37 -26.80
C LYS A 5 -17.30 12.36 -25.72
N LEU A 6 -18.54 11.90 -25.80
CA LEU A 6 -19.07 10.78 -25.04
C LEU A 6 -20.03 9.97 -25.93
N THR A 7 -19.56 9.48 -27.09
CA THR A 7 -20.33 8.55 -27.95
C THR A 7 -19.44 7.88 -29.00
N VAL A 8 -18.53 6.99 -28.60
CA VAL A 8 -17.89 6.02 -29.55
C VAL A 8 -17.72 4.61 -28.93
N PHE A 9 -18.24 4.34 -27.72
CA PHE A 9 -18.09 3.03 -27.07
C PHE A 9 -19.35 2.12 -27.16
N PHE A 10 -20.21 2.37 -28.14
CA PHE A 10 -21.39 1.56 -28.42
C PHE A 10 -21.41 1.35 -29.93
N TYR A 11 -20.93 0.20 -30.41
CA TYR A 11 -21.27 -0.49 -31.67
C TYR A 11 -20.14 -1.47 -31.99
N CYS A 12 -20.30 -2.73 -31.58
CA CYS A 12 -19.84 -3.94 -32.28
C CYS A 12 -20.22 -5.18 -31.46
N PHE A 13 -21.53 -5.37 -31.30
CA PHE A 13 -22.14 -6.65 -30.94
C PHE A 13 -23.28 -6.85 -31.94
N LEU A 14 -23.10 -7.76 -32.92
CA LEU A 14 -24.08 -8.71 -33.46
C LEU A 14 -23.75 -9.15 -34.91
N GLY A 15 -23.53 -10.46 -35.06
CA GLY A 15 -23.96 -11.25 -36.22
C GLY A 15 -22.90 -11.62 -37.27
N PHE A 16 -22.37 -12.85 -37.21
CA PHE A 16 -22.73 -13.94 -38.14
C PHE A 16 -22.10 -15.28 -37.69
N PHE A 17 -22.81 -16.37 -37.98
CA PHE A 17 -22.74 -17.72 -37.41
C PHE A 17 -21.93 -18.75 -38.24
N PHE A 18 -21.49 -19.82 -37.57
CA PHE A 18 -21.08 -21.20 -37.99
C PHE A 18 -19.94 -21.33 -39.03
N THR A 19 -18.89 -22.13 -38.79
CA THR A 19 -18.93 -23.60 -38.82
C THR A 19 -18.11 -24.29 -37.73
N GLU A 20 -18.58 -25.49 -37.38
CA GLU A 20 -17.92 -26.50 -36.56
C GLU A 20 -16.47 -26.77 -37.00
N SER A 21 -15.59 -26.92 -36.02
CA SER A 21 -14.43 -27.80 -36.10
C SER A 21 -14.14 -28.31 -34.69
N LEU A 22 -14.69 -29.49 -34.39
CA LEU A 22 -14.23 -30.35 -33.32
C LEU A 22 -12.71 -30.52 -33.43
N THR A 23 -11.95 -30.02 -32.45
CA THR A 23 -10.66 -30.62 -32.11
C THR A 23 -10.63 -30.89 -30.61
N LEU A 24 -10.39 -32.16 -30.30
CA LEU A 24 -10.34 -32.75 -28.96
C LEU A 24 -9.37 -32.00 -28.03
N PRO A 25 -9.67 -31.94 -26.71
CA PRO A 25 -8.71 -31.49 -25.71
C PRO A 25 -7.63 -32.56 -25.53
N THR A 26 -6.38 -32.23 -25.81
CA THR A 26 -5.25 -33.10 -25.45
C THR A 26 -4.89 -32.84 -23.98
N LYS A 27 -5.04 -33.88 -23.14
CA LYS A 27 -4.49 -34.05 -21.77
C LYS A 27 -2.98 -33.74 -21.75
N LEU A 28 -2.28 -33.28 -20.69
CA LEU A 28 -2.38 -33.44 -19.22
C LEU A 28 -1.54 -32.27 -18.59
N PRO A 29 -2.01 -31.44 -17.64
CA PRO A 29 -1.34 -30.14 -17.35
C PRO A 29 -0.16 -30.15 -16.36
N ASP A 30 0.13 -31.24 -15.65
CA ASP A 30 0.98 -31.11 -14.46
C ASP A 30 2.50 -31.11 -14.76
N VAL A 31 2.94 -31.82 -15.79
CA VAL A 31 4.39 -31.97 -16.10
C VAL A 31 4.95 -30.78 -16.88
N ASP A 32 4.18 -30.21 -17.81
CA ASP A 32 4.64 -29.12 -18.69
C ASP A 32 4.87 -27.80 -17.89
N ASN A 33 4.01 -27.54 -16.90
CA ASN A 33 4.07 -26.33 -16.09
C ASN A 33 5.26 -26.28 -15.13
N PHE A 34 5.68 -27.42 -14.57
CA PHE A 34 6.88 -27.48 -13.73
C PHE A 34 8.14 -27.11 -14.54
N HIS A 35 8.28 -27.67 -15.75
CA HIS A 35 9.41 -27.37 -16.63
C HIS A 35 9.43 -25.91 -17.09
N VAL A 36 8.28 -25.32 -17.43
CA VAL A 36 8.18 -23.89 -17.78
C VAL A 36 8.60 -22.99 -16.61
N THR A 37 8.13 -23.32 -15.40
CA THR A 37 8.46 -22.57 -14.18
C THR A 37 9.94 -22.67 -13.84
N GLN A 38 10.49 -23.89 -13.90
CA GLN A 38 11.89 -24.13 -13.59
C GLN A 38 12.81 -23.43 -14.60
N LYS A 39 12.50 -23.54 -15.89
CA LYS A 39 13.21 -22.81 -16.95
C LYS A 39 13.15 -21.29 -16.72
N PHE A 40 11.99 -20.74 -16.36
CA PHE A 40 11.88 -19.32 -16.03
C PHE A 40 12.80 -18.92 -14.88
N ILE A 41 12.87 -19.74 -13.82
CA ILE A 41 13.77 -19.50 -12.68
C ILE A 41 15.23 -19.56 -13.13
N ASP A 42 15.62 -20.57 -13.91
CA ASP A 42 16.97 -20.79 -14.41
C ASP A 42 17.46 -19.63 -15.29
N ASP A 43 16.58 -19.15 -16.18
CA ASP A 43 16.82 -18.00 -17.05
C ASP A 43 16.96 -16.69 -16.25
N ASN A 44 16.36 -16.62 -15.04
CA ASN A 44 16.31 -15.42 -14.21
C ASN A 44 17.13 -15.49 -12.91
N VAL A 45 17.99 -16.52 -12.71
CA VAL A 45 18.81 -16.70 -11.48
C VAL A 45 19.58 -15.43 -11.11
N GLY A 46 20.15 -14.73 -12.09
CA GLY A 46 20.90 -13.51 -11.84
C GLY A 46 20.02 -12.41 -11.22
N SER A 47 18.84 -12.15 -11.80
CA SER A 47 17.90 -11.15 -11.28
C SER A 47 17.33 -11.55 -9.92
N LEU A 48 16.97 -12.82 -9.73
CA LEU A 48 16.47 -13.33 -8.45
C LEU A 48 17.52 -13.21 -7.34
N THR A 49 18.79 -13.47 -7.65
CA THR A 49 19.91 -13.29 -6.71
C THR A 49 20.09 -11.83 -6.35
N VAL A 50 20.05 -10.92 -7.32
CA VAL A 50 20.09 -9.46 -7.05
C VAL A 50 18.97 -9.06 -6.10
N ILE A 51 17.73 -9.50 -6.35
CA ILE A 51 16.58 -9.20 -5.50
C ILE A 51 16.83 -9.69 -4.07
N ALA A 52 17.11 -10.98 -3.90
CA ALA A 52 17.25 -11.59 -2.58
C ALA A 52 18.37 -10.93 -1.77
N VAL A 53 19.57 -10.78 -2.35
CA VAL A 53 20.72 -10.19 -1.64
C VAL A 53 20.46 -8.72 -1.29
N ALA A 54 19.93 -7.93 -2.24
CA ALA A 54 19.63 -6.52 -2.00
C ALA A 54 18.53 -6.31 -0.95
N GLN A 55 17.61 -7.26 -0.79
CA GLN A 55 16.59 -7.21 0.27
C GLN A 55 17.13 -7.67 1.62
N TYR A 56 18.03 -8.67 1.68
CA TYR A 56 18.61 -9.16 2.93
C TYR A 56 19.70 -8.25 3.50
N VAL A 57 20.52 -7.67 2.63
CA VAL A 57 21.68 -6.82 2.98
C VAL A 57 21.56 -5.51 2.21
N GLN A 58 20.61 -4.67 2.61
CA GLN A 58 20.23 -3.45 1.89
C GLN A 58 21.37 -2.44 1.73
N GLU A 59 22.42 -2.52 2.54
CA GLU A 59 23.61 -1.68 2.52
C GLU A 59 24.73 -2.20 1.60
N ALA A 60 24.68 -3.47 1.18
CA ALA A 60 25.66 -4.05 0.26
C ALA A 60 25.75 -3.23 -1.02
N THR A 61 26.95 -3.09 -1.58
CA THR A 61 27.13 -2.41 -2.87
C THR A 61 26.71 -3.32 -4.02
N PHE A 62 26.49 -2.74 -5.20
CA PHE A 62 26.12 -3.54 -6.37
C PHE A 62 27.23 -4.51 -6.77
N GLU A 63 28.49 -4.12 -6.62
CA GLU A 63 29.66 -4.94 -6.91
C GLU A 63 29.74 -6.18 -5.99
N GLU A 64 29.40 -6.03 -4.71
CA GLU A 64 29.32 -7.16 -3.77
C GLU A 64 28.18 -8.11 -4.13
N VAL A 65 27.04 -7.56 -4.58
CA VAL A 65 25.92 -8.36 -5.10
C VAL A 65 26.33 -9.11 -6.39
N GLU A 66 27.12 -8.50 -7.28
CA GLU A 66 27.60 -9.15 -8.50
C GLU A 66 28.49 -10.37 -8.24
N VAL A 67 29.24 -10.38 -7.13
CA VAL A 67 30.02 -11.56 -6.72
C VAL A 67 29.08 -12.74 -6.46
N LEU A 68 28.04 -12.52 -5.67
CA LEU A 68 27.03 -13.54 -5.34
C LEU A 68 26.22 -13.96 -6.57
N VAL A 69 25.90 -13.04 -7.48
CA VAL A 69 25.25 -13.37 -8.75
C VAL A 69 26.10 -14.35 -9.56
N LYS A 70 27.42 -14.13 -9.66
CA LYS A 70 28.32 -15.03 -10.38
C LYS A 70 28.35 -16.41 -9.73
N GLU A 71 28.42 -16.48 -8.41
CA GLU A 71 28.41 -17.74 -7.66
C GLU A 71 27.12 -18.53 -7.90
N MET A 72 25.96 -17.89 -7.81
CA MET A 72 24.66 -18.55 -8.04
C MET A 72 24.48 -18.99 -9.50
N LEU A 73 24.99 -18.24 -10.47
CA LEU A 73 25.00 -18.65 -11.88
C LEU A 73 25.89 -19.88 -12.10
N GLN A 74 27.07 -19.95 -11.47
CA GLN A 74 27.94 -21.13 -11.53
C GLN A 74 27.28 -22.36 -10.91
N LEU A 75 26.58 -22.19 -9.79
CA LEU A 75 25.81 -23.27 -9.17
C LEU A 75 24.70 -23.76 -10.09
N ARG A 76 23.92 -22.85 -10.69
CA ARG A 76 22.91 -23.20 -11.70
C ARG A 76 23.54 -24.01 -12.84
N ASP A 77 24.62 -23.52 -13.42
CA ASP A 77 25.28 -24.18 -14.57
C ASP A 77 25.81 -25.57 -14.21
N LYS A 78 26.15 -25.80 -12.94
CA LYS A 78 26.50 -27.11 -12.40
C LYS A 78 25.30 -28.04 -12.19
N CYS A 79 24.17 -27.48 -11.75
CA CYS A 79 22.95 -28.25 -11.43
C CYS A 79 22.09 -28.59 -12.66
N LEU A 80 22.08 -27.75 -13.69
CA LEU A 80 21.34 -28.00 -14.94
C LEU A 80 21.65 -29.35 -15.61
N PRO A 81 22.92 -29.80 -15.71
CA PRO A 81 23.23 -31.10 -16.30
C PRO A 81 23.02 -32.29 -15.35
N ASP A 82 23.02 -32.07 -14.03
CA ASP A 82 22.87 -33.13 -13.03
C ASP A 82 22.23 -32.61 -11.73
N GLU A 83 20.90 -32.74 -11.64
CA GLU A 83 20.12 -32.34 -10.46
C GLU A 83 20.35 -33.27 -9.25
N THR A 84 21.01 -34.42 -9.43
CA THR A 84 21.22 -35.40 -8.36
C THR A 84 22.37 -35.05 -7.41
N LEU A 85 23.16 -34.03 -7.75
CA LEU A 85 24.24 -33.53 -6.91
C LEU A 85 23.69 -33.02 -5.56
N PRO A 86 24.38 -33.28 -4.43
CA PRO A 86 23.88 -32.94 -3.10
C PRO A 86 23.53 -31.46 -2.93
N GLU A 87 24.30 -30.55 -3.52
CA GLU A 87 24.07 -29.11 -3.48
C GLU A 87 22.83 -28.65 -4.27
N CYS A 88 22.42 -29.40 -5.29
CA CYS A 88 21.28 -29.07 -6.15
C CYS A 88 19.93 -29.46 -5.51
N ALA A 89 19.95 -30.38 -4.55
CA ALA A 89 18.76 -30.81 -3.79
C ALA A 89 18.43 -29.89 -2.60
N ARG A 90 19.27 -28.89 -2.30
CA ARG A 90 19.12 -28.01 -1.14
C ARG A 90 18.11 -26.89 -1.39
N LEU A 91 17.57 -26.32 -0.32
CA LEU A 91 16.74 -25.12 -0.40
C LEU A 91 17.58 -23.95 -0.93
N ALA A 92 17.14 -23.35 -2.03
CA ALA A 92 17.86 -22.26 -2.69
C ALA A 92 18.17 -21.09 -1.74
N ASN A 93 17.24 -20.76 -0.83
CA ASN A 93 17.44 -19.70 0.15
C ASN A 93 18.54 -20.03 1.19
N ASP A 94 18.66 -21.30 1.60
CA ASP A 94 19.72 -21.72 2.52
C ASP A 94 21.09 -21.62 1.84
N VAL A 95 21.18 -22.08 0.59
CA VAL A 95 22.42 -21.99 -0.20
C VAL A 95 22.82 -20.53 -0.44
N LEU A 96 21.87 -19.66 -0.78
CA LEU A 96 22.14 -18.25 -0.96
C LEU A 96 22.63 -17.58 0.33
N GLN A 97 21.96 -17.84 1.46
CA GLN A 97 22.37 -17.26 2.76
C GLN A 97 23.75 -17.77 3.21
N GLU A 98 24.09 -19.01 2.92
CA GLU A 98 25.44 -19.54 3.12
C GLU A 98 26.48 -18.81 2.29
N SER A 99 26.16 -18.59 1.01
CA SER A 99 27.03 -17.85 0.08
C SER A 99 27.25 -16.41 0.58
N ILE A 100 26.18 -15.72 1.00
CA ILE A 100 26.26 -14.39 1.63
C ILE A 100 27.18 -14.40 2.86
N CYS A 101 27.07 -15.43 3.70
CA CYS A 101 27.89 -15.57 4.90
C CYS A 101 29.35 -15.96 4.63
N ALA A 102 29.63 -16.57 3.47
CA ALA A 102 30.96 -16.96 3.04
C ALA A 102 31.77 -15.80 2.41
N VAL A 103 31.11 -14.71 2.01
CA VAL A 103 31.81 -13.52 1.49
C VAL A 103 32.66 -12.90 2.60
N GLU A 104 33.98 -12.90 2.40
CA GLU A 104 34.95 -12.43 3.39
C GLU A 104 34.68 -10.97 3.81
N GLY A 105 34.53 -10.74 5.12
CA GLY A 105 34.32 -9.41 5.71
C GLY A 105 32.92 -8.81 5.52
N LEU A 106 32.08 -9.34 4.62
CA LEU A 106 30.74 -8.80 4.35
C LEU A 106 29.82 -8.84 5.60
N PRO A 107 29.74 -9.94 6.38
CA PRO A 107 28.88 -10.00 7.56
C PRO A 107 29.30 -9.01 8.66
N GLN A 108 30.60 -8.74 8.81
CA GLN A 108 31.12 -7.78 9.77
C GLN A 108 30.86 -6.34 9.29
N LYS A 109 31.11 -6.07 8.00
CA LYS A 109 30.93 -4.75 7.39
C LYS A 109 29.51 -4.20 7.54
N TYR A 110 28.49 -5.06 7.39
CA TYR A 110 27.08 -4.67 7.46
C TYR A 110 26.36 -5.21 8.70
N ASN A 111 27.11 -5.65 9.71
CA ASN A 111 26.60 -6.01 11.04
C ASN A 111 25.52 -7.12 11.06
N PHE A 112 25.68 -8.15 10.23
CA PHE A 112 24.81 -9.34 10.21
C PHE A 112 25.56 -10.65 10.51
N SER A 113 26.81 -10.59 10.97
CA SER A 113 27.61 -11.76 11.38
C SER A 113 26.91 -12.67 12.41
N HIS A 114 26.09 -12.09 13.29
CA HIS A 114 25.27 -12.82 14.25
C HIS A 114 24.23 -13.75 13.61
N CYS A 115 23.80 -13.49 12.37
CA CYS A 115 22.96 -14.41 11.60
C CYS A 115 23.76 -15.56 11.01
N CYS A 116 25.01 -15.32 10.59
CA CYS A 116 25.85 -16.34 9.96
C CYS A 116 26.32 -17.45 10.91
N ILE A 117 26.36 -17.18 12.22
CA ILE A 117 26.66 -18.19 13.25
C ILE A 117 25.50 -19.18 13.42
N ARG A 118 24.27 -18.78 13.09
CA ARG A 118 23.07 -19.62 13.15
C ARG A 118 23.01 -20.57 11.96
N ARG A 119 22.12 -21.56 12.00
CA ARG A 119 21.89 -22.54 10.93
C ARG A 119 20.41 -22.62 10.55
N ASP A 120 20.15 -23.07 9.33
CA ASP A 120 18.82 -23.44 8.82
C ASP A 120 17.73 -22.40 9.15
N LEU A 121 16.65 -22.81 9.83
CA LEU A 121 15.53 -21.96 10.22
C LEU A 121 15.94 -20.75 11.07
N GLU A 122 16.90 -20.90 11.99
CA GLU A 122 17.35 -19.79 12.83
C GLU A 122 18.10 -18.74 12.02
N ARG A 123 18.90 -19.17 11.04
CA ARG A 123 19.60 -18.26 10.12
C ARG A 123 18.59 -17.51 9.27
N ARG A 124 17.61 -18.21 8.68
CA ARG A 124 16.55 -17.61 7.86
C ARG A 124 15.73 -16.59 8.64
N SER A 125 15.31 -16.93 9.86
CA SER A 125 14.59 -16.01 10.75
C SER A 125 15.43 -14.77 11.12
N CYS A 126 16.74 -14.95 11.32
CA CYS A 126 17.65 -13.84 11.59
C CYS A 126 17.81 -12.89 10.39
N PHE A 127 18.02 -13.42 9.18
CA PHE A 127 18.08 -12.62 7.95
C PHE A 127 16.78 -11.86 7.69
N LEU A 128 15.62 -12.52 7.87
CA LEU A 128 14.32 -11.86 7.77
C LEU A 128 14.19 -10.72 8.78
N SER A 129 14.61 -10.95 10.02
CA SER A 129 14.61 -9.93 11.07
C SER A 129 15.59 -8.80 10.74
N ASN A 130 16.68 -9.04 10.02
CA ASN A 130 17.68 -8.04 9.65
C ASN A 130 17.17 -7.03 8.61
N LYS A 131 16.13 -7.37 7.84
CA LYS A 131 15.49 -6.45 6.89
C LYS A 131 14.98 -5.18 7.60
N LYS A 132 15.22 -4.02 7.00
CA LYS A 132 14.85 -2.70 7.52
C LYS A 132 13.73 -2.09 6.70
N ALA A 133 12.54 -2.01 7.29
CA ALA A 133 11.38 -1.38 6.66
C ALA A 133 11.62 0.13 6.42
N ASP A 134 12.25 0.81 7.38
CA ASP A 134 12.72 2.19 7.20
C ASP A 134 14.06 2.17 6.44
N VAL A 135 14.02 2.75 5.25
CA VAL A 135 15.15 2.83 4.31
C VAL A 135 15.75 4.23 4.22
N GLY A 136 15.49 5.09 5.20
CA GLY A 136 16.03 6.46 5.27
C GLY A 136 17.56 6.55 5.34
N PHE A 137 18.26 5.44 5.64
CA PHE A 137 19.71 5.36 5.57
C PHE A 137 20.25 5.29 4.13
N LEU A 138 19.39 4.97 3.15
CA LEU A 138 19.78 4.97 1.75
C LEU A 138 19.74 6.39 1.16
N PRO A 139 20.65 6.73 0.24
CA PRO A 139 20.57 7.98 -0.48
C PRO A 139 19.27 8.03 -1.31
N PRO A 140 18.81 9.24 -1.69
CA PRO A 140 17.72 9.40 -2.64
C PRO A 140 17.91 8.50 -3.86
N PHE A 141 16.80 8.01 -4.42
CA PHE A 141 16.86 7.16 -5.60
C PHE A 141 17.72 7.85 -6.68
N PRO A 142 18.71 7.16 -7.29
CA PRO A 142 19.64 7.78 -8.22
C PRO A 142 18.91 8.16 -9.52
N ILE A 143 18.35 9.37 -9.56
CA ILE A 143 17.75 9.94 -10.76
C ILE A 143 18.90 10.46 -11.64
N GLY A 144 19.44 9.57 -12.48
CA GLY A 144 20.43 9.94 -13.49
C GLY A 144 19.86 10.83 -14.59
N ASP A 145 20.76 11.50 -15.31
CA ASP A 145 20.51 12.22 -16.55
C ASP A 145 19.79 11.31 -17.59
N PRO A 146 18.67 11.75 -18.21
CA PRO A 146 17.89 10.93 -19.14
C PRO A 146 18.70 10.38 -20.32
N GLU A 147 19.59 11.20 -20.89
CA GLU A 147 20.44 10.86 -22.02
C GLU A 147 21.46 9.80 -21.60
N LYS A 148 22.13 9.99 -20.46
CA LYS A 148 23.04 8.99 -19.89
C LYS A 148 22.34 7.66 -19.59
N LYS A 149 21.11 7.70 -19.03
CA LYS A 149 20.32 6.47 -18.79
C LYS A 149 20.09 5.69 -20.08
N CYS A 150 19.77 6.39 -21.17
CA CYS A 150 19.56 5.76 -22.46
C CYS A 150 20.85 5.21 -23.07
N GLN A 151 21.97 5.90 -22.91
CA GLN A 151 23.29 5.37 -23.30
C GLN A 151 23.62 4.08 -22.53
N ASP A 152 23.48 4.09 -21.21
CA ASP A 152 23.75 2.93 -20.36
C ASP A 152 22.83 1.74 -20.73
N TYR A 153 21.55 2.01 -20.97
CA TYR A 153 20.57 1.00 -21.41
C TYR A 153 20.92 0.40 -22.78
N GLN A 154 21.30 1.23 -23.77
CA GLN A 154 21.65 0.78 -25.12
C GLN A 154 22.96 0.00 -25.15
N GLN A 155 23.96 0.39 -24.34
CA GLN A 155 25.27 -0.26 -24.34
C GLN A 155 25.30 -1.55 -23.52
N LYS A 156 24.65 -1.55 -22.33
CA LYS A 156 24.74 -2.65 -21.36
C LYS A 156 23.37 -2.90 -20.72
N LYS A 157 22.40 -3.28 -21.56
CA LYS A 157 21.00 -3.53 -21.18
C LYS A 157 20.84 -4.38 -19.91
N ASP A 158 21.45 -5.55 -19.87
CA ASP A 158 21.35 -6.49 -18.73
C ASP A 158 21.88 -5.87 -17.43
N LEU A 159 23.05 -5.23 -17.48
CA LEU A 159 23.65 -4.54 -16.32
C LEU A 159 22.77 -3.38 -15.84
N TYR A 160 22.20 -2.61 -16.77
CA TYR A 160 21.29 -1.50 -16.44
C TYR A 160 20.04 -2.00 -15.71
N LEU A 161 19.41 -3.07 -16.20
CA LEU A 161 18.23 -3.65 -15.57
C LEU A 161 18.56 -4.27 -14.20
N LYS A 162 19.70 -4.96 -14.04
CA LYS A 162 20.14 -5.47 -12.74
C LYS A 162 20.39 -4.35 -11.73
N LYS A 163 20.98 -3.23 -12.14
CA LYS A 163 21.15 -2.05 -11.27
C LYS A 163 19.81 -1.43 -10.88
N TYR A 164 18.85 -1.36 -11.81
CA TYR A 164 17.50 -0.92 -11.51
C TYR A 164 16.81 -1.83 -10.48
N ILE A 165 16.86 -3.15 -10.70
CA ILE A 165 16.34 -4.17 -9.78
C ILE A 165 16.97 -4.02 -8.40
N TYR A 166 18.30 -3.88 -8.32
CA TYR A 166 19.03 -3.68 -7.06
C TYR A 166 18.55 -2.44 -6.30
N GLU A 167 18.46 -1.28 -6.95
CA GLU A 167 18.05 -0.03 -6.30
C GLU A 167 16.57 -0.07 -5.83
N VAL A 168 15.69 -0.76 -6.58
CA VAL A 168 14.29 -0.97 -6.20
C VAL A 168 14.18 -1.97 -5.04
N ALA A 169 14.89 -3.10 -5.11
CA ALA A 169 14.86 -4.18 -4.12
C ALA A 169 15.34 -3.71 -2.75
N ARG A 170 16.49 -3.04 -2.67
CA ARG A 170 17.03 -2.55 -1.38
C ARG A 170 16.16 -1.49 -0.71
N ARG A 171 15.31 -0.79 -1.47
CA ARG A 171 14.32 0.17 -0.95
C ARG A 171 12.96 -0.45 -0.62
N ASN A 172 12.71 -1.68 -1.08
CA ASN A 172 11.47 -2.41 -0.86
C ASN A 172 11.78 -3.85 -0.42
N PRO A 173 12.31 -4.03 0.81
CA PRO A 173 12.83 -5.32 1.28
C PRO A 173 11.78 -6.43 1.45
N PHE A 174 10.50 -6.07 1.41
CA PHE A 174 9.36 -7.00 1.51
C PHE A 174 8.57 -7.13 0.20
N LEU A 175 8.99 -6.46 -0.88
CA LEU A 175 8.35 -6.60 -2.18
C LEU A 175 8.67 -7.99 -2.74
N PHE A 176 7.67 -8.70 -3.23
CA PHE A 176 7.81 -10.06 -3.73
C PHE A 176 8.61 -10.06 -5.02
N ALA A 177 9.46 -11.07 -5.18
CA ALA A 177 10.29 -11.22 -6.38
C ALA A 177 9.48 -11.23 -7.68
N PRO A 178 8.34 -11.96 -7.80
CA PRO A 178 7.45 -11.85 -8.97
C PRO A 178 7.07 -10.41 -9.32
N THR A 179 6.63 -9.65 -8.32
CA THR A 179 6.20 -8.25 -8.47
C THR A 179 7.35 -7.36 -8.90
N LEU A 180 8.54 -7.57 -8.33
CA LEU A 180 9.73 -6.81 -8.69
C LEU A 180 10.18 -7.08 -10.13
N LEU A 181 10.10 -8.33 -10.59
CA LEU A 181 10.38 -8.68 -11.99
C LEU A 181 9.35 -8.06 -12.96
N ILE A 182 8.06 -8.02 -12.59
CA ILE A 182 7.03 -7.31 -13.36
C ILE A 182 7.34 -5.81 -13.45
N VAL A 183 7.74 -5.19 -12.32
CA VAL A 183 8.15 -3.78 -12.29
C VAL A 183 9.36 -3.52 -13.20
N ALA A 184 10.36 -4.42 -13.17
CA ALA A 184 11.53 -4.33 -14.02
C ALA A 184 11.18 -4.45 -15.52
N ALA A 185 10.34 -5.42 -15.89
CA ALA A 185 9.89 -5.60 -17.28
C ALA A 185 9.11 -4.38 -17.79
N ARG A 186 8.18 -3.84 -17.00
CA ARG A 186 7.43 -2.62 -17.36
C ARG A 186 8.34 -1.39 -17.45
N PHE A 187 9.34 -1.29 -16.57
CA PHE A 187 10.31 -0.20 -16.65
C PHE A 187 11.21 -0.33 -17.89
N GLU A 188 11.58 -1.55 -18.27
CA GLU A 188 12.31 -1.84 -19.49
C GLU A 188 11.52 -1.40 -20.74
N GLU A 189 10.20 -1.66 -20.79
CA GLU A 189 9.34 -1.16 -21.88
C GLU A 189 9.33 0.37 -21.97
N VAL A 190 9.30 1.04 -20.81
CA VAL A 190 9.41 2.51 -20.74
C VAL A 190 10.75 2.97 -21.28
N ALA A 191 11.86 2.35 -20.86
CA ALA A 191 13.20 2.68 -21.34
C ALA A 191 13.34 2.45 -22.85
N ASN A 192 12.90 1.28 -23.32
CA ASN A 192 12.90 0.92 -24.73
C ASN A 192 12.14 1.94 -25.59
N THR A 193 10.97 2.38 -25.12
CA THR A 193 10.18 3.38 -25.85
C THR A 193 10.82 4.77 -25.76
N CYS A 194 11.17 5.24 -24.56
CA CYS A 194 11.58 6.62 -24.34
C CYS A 194 12.98 6.94 -24.88
N CYS A 195 13.88 5.97 -24.90
CA CYS A 195 15.23 6.16 -25.45
C CYS A 195 15.28 6.27 -26.98
N THR A 196 14.14 6.15 -27.66
CA THR A 196 14.00 6.40 -29.10
C THR A 196 13.29 7.72 -29.42
N GLN A 197 12.82 8.45 -28.41
CA GLN A 197 12.09 9.72 -28.59
C GLN A 197 13.04 10.91 -28.63
N GLN A 198 12.61 12.00 -29.28
CA GLN A 198 13.38 13.25 -29.31
C GLN A 198 13.46 13.91 -27.92
N ASP A 199 12.33 13.95 -27.19
CA ASP A 199 12.27 14.47 -25.83
C ASP A 199 12.25 13.31 -24.82
N ILE A 200 13.45 12.79 -24.54
CA ILE A 200 13.68 11.64 -23.66
C ILE A 200 13.13 11.95 -22.26
N ALA A 201 13.47 13.12 -21.73
CA ALA A 201 13.10 13.55 -20.38
C ALA A 201 11.57 13.58 -20.19
N ARG A 202 10.84 14.23 -21.12
CA ARG A 202 9.37 14.30 -21.06
C ARG A 202 8.72 12.93 -21.23
N CYS A 203 9.29 12.06 -22.07
CA CYS A 203 8.78 10.70 -22.23
C CYS A 203 8.82 9.93 -20.89
N PHE A 204 9.97 9.94 -20.20
CA PHE A 204 10.10 9.29 -18.89
C PHE A 204 9.17 9.91 -17.85
N GLN A 205 9.06 11.24 -17.80
CA GLN A 205 8.15 11.93 -16.88
C GLN A 205 6.68 11.51 -17.07
N THR A 206 6.30 11.12 -18.29
CA THR A 206 4.93 10.70 -18.62
C THR A 206 4.71 9.20 -18.40
N ARG A 207 5.69 8.36 -18.77
CA ARG A 207 5.53 6.90 -18.82
C ARG A 207 6.01 6.14 -17.58
N ALA A 208 6.92 6.70 -16.79
CA ALA A 208 7.38 6.07 -15.54
C ALA A 208 6.36 6.11 -14.38
N PRO A 209 5.54 7.17 -14.19
CA PRO A 209 4.64 7.25 -13.04
C PRO A 209 3.67 6.06 -12.87
N PRO A 210 3.04 5.49 -13.92
CA PRO A 210 2.22 4.29 -13.77
C PRO A 210 2.98 3.07 -13.23
N VAL A 211 4.25 2.90 -13.62
CA VAL A 211 5.11 1.82 -13.11
C VAL A 211 5.44 2.04 -11.63
N ILE A 212 5.76 3.29 -11.27
CA ILE A 212 6.03 3.69 -9.88
C ILE A 212 4.77 3.52 -9.01
N HIS A 213 3.59 3.82 -9.54
CA HIS A 213 2.32 3.62 -8.86
C HIS A 213 2.10 2.13 -8.56
N TYR A 214 2.22 1.27 -9.57
CA TYR A 214 2.13 -0.18 -9.42
C TYR A 214 3.12 -0.71 -8.37
N LEU A 215 4.38 -0.27 -8.42
CA LEU A 215 5.39 -0.63 -7.42
C LEU A 215 4.95 -0.24 -6.00
N LYS A 216 4.46 0.99 -5.79
CA LYS A 216 4.08 1.49 -4.47
C LYS A 216 2.86 0.77 -3.92
N GLU A 217 1.84 0.55 -4.75
CA GLU A 217 0.63 -0.17 -4.36
C GLU A 217 0.94 -1.59 -3.91
N ASN A 218 1.69 -2.35 -4.71
CA ASN A 218 2.03 -3.73 -4.36
C ASN A 218 3.01 -3.79 -3.19
N SER A 219 3.98 -2.88 -3.10
CA SER A 219 4.89 -2.77 -1.94
C SER A 219 4.12 -2.56 -0.65
N ALA A 220 3.14 -1.65 -0.65
CA ALA A 220 2.28 -1.43 0.51
C ALA A 220 1.48 -2.71 0.85
N TYR A 221 0.74 -3.25 -0.12
CA TYR A 221 -0.09 -4.45 0.08
C TYR A 221 0.72 -5.63 0.61
N GLU A 222 1.83 -5.99 -0.03
CA GLU A 222 2.66 -7.13 0.35
C GLU A 222 3.29 -6.96 1.75
N LYS A 223 3.71 -5.74 2.13
CA LYS A 223 4.14 -5.45 3.51
C LYS A 223 3.06 -5.76 4.52
N ILE A 224 1.81 -5.46 4.22
CA ILE A 224 0.70 -5.63 5.16
C ILE A 224 0.31 -7.08 5.28
N VAL A 225 0.28 -7.79 4.16
CA VAL A 225 -0.02 -9.22 4.18
C VAL A 225 1.11 -9.98 4.90
N CYS A 226 2.37 -9.62 4.68
CA CYS A 226 3.48 -10.17 5.47
C CYS A 226 3.40 -9.76 6.94
N GLY A 227 3.06 -8.50 7.25
CA GLY A 227 2.87 -8.05 8.62
C GLY A 227 1.72 -8.80 9.32
N ALA A 228 0.65 -9.11 8.59
CA ALA A 228 -0.47 -9.90 9.09
C ALA A 228 -0.06 -11.35 9.33
N PHE A 229 0.60 -11.98 8.36
CA PHE A 229 1.12 -13.33 8.45
C PHE A 229 2.11 -13.50 9.61
N MET A 230 3.07 -12.60 9.74
CA MET A 230 4.11 -12.67 10.78
C MET A 230 3.56 -12.38 12.18
N ARG A 231 2.55 -11.51 12.31
CA ARG A 231 2.01 -11.09 13.61
C ARG A 231 0.86 -11.96 14.11
N PHE A 232 -0.06 -12.32 13.22
CA PHE A 232 -1.30 -13.01 13.56
C PHE A 232 -1.34 -14.45 13.03
N GLY A 233 -0.39 -14.83 12.17
CA GLY A 233 -0.25 -16.19 11.66
C GLY A 233 -1.05 -16.47 10.38
N PRO A 234 -0.94 -17.70 9.85
CA PRO A 234 -1.58 -18.12 8.60
C PRO A 234 -3.11 -18.10 8.66
N LYS A 235 -3.74 -18.26 9.84
CA LYS A 235 -5.20 -18.24 9.98
C LYS A 235 -5.78 -16.88 9.56
N THR A 236 -5.21 -15.78 10.07
CA THR A 236 -5.63 -14.42 9.68
C THR A 236 -5.37 -14.14 8.21
N LEU A 237 -4.22 -14.59 7.68
CA LEU A 237 -3.94 -14.50 6.24
C LEU A 237 -4.99 -15.22 5.40
N ASN A 238 -5.37 -16.43 5.81
CA ASN A 238 -6.39 -17.21 5.11
C ASN A 238 -7.74 -16.49 5.14
N SER A 239 -8.14 -15.90 6.28
CA SER A 239 -9.39 -15.12 6.34
C SER A 239 -9.36 -13.90 5.40
N ILE A 240 -8.25 -13.17 5.33
CA ILE A 240 -8.07 -12.06 4.37
C ILE A 240 -8.29 -12.58 2.94
N ASN A 241 -7.58 -13.64 2.57
CA ASN A 241 -7.66 -14.21 1.21
C ASN A 241 -9.03 -14.80 0.89
N ILE A 242 -9.72 -15.43 1.85
CA ILE A 242 -11.10 -15.91 1.68
C ILE A 242 -12.02 -14.75 1.35
N ALA A 243 -11.98 -13.68 2.14
CA ALA A 243 -12.83 -12.51 1.90
C ALA A 243 -12.54 -11.86 0.54
N GLU A 244 -11.26 -11.68 0.19
CA GLU A 244 -10.82 -11.03 -1.03
C GLU A 244 -11.17 -11.86 -2.28
N LEU A 245 -10.88 -13.16 -2.27
CA LEU A 245 -11.20 -14.07 -3.38
C LEU A 245 -12.70 -14.32 -3.53
N SER A 246 -13.46 -14.39 -2.44
CA SER A 246 -14.93 -14.52 -2.50
C SER A 246 -15.58 -13.29 -3.12
N GLN A 247 -15.08 -12.09 -2.82
CA GLN A 247 -15.56 -10.88 -3.47
C GLN A 247 -15.14 -10.82 -4.94
N LYS A 248 -13.90 -11.25 -5.27
CA LYS A 248 -13.37 -11.17 -6.63
C LYS A 248 -13.99 -12.22 -7.56
N PHE A 249 -14.20 -13.44 -7.06
CA PHE A 249 -14.69 -14.60 -7.80
C PHE A 249 -15.94 -15.19 -7.13
N PRO A 250 -17.07 -14.47 -7.05
CA PRO A 250 -18.26 -14.91 -6.30
C PRO A 250 -18.95 -16.19 -6.81
N ARG A 251 -18.49 -16.74 -7.95
CA ARG A 251 -18.92 -18.00 -8.57
C ARG A 251 -18.06 -19.20 -8.16
N ILE A 252 -16.85 -18.98 -7.65
CA ILE A 252 -15.94 -20.06 -7.25
C ILE A 252 -16.60 -20.93 -6.18
N ALA A 253 -16.49 -22.25 -6.29
CA ALA A 253 -16.98 -23.15 -5.26
C ALA A 253 -16.13 -23.06 -3.99
N PHE A 254 -16.73 -23.19 -2.80
CA PHE A 254 -16.02 -23.07 -1.52
C PHE A 254 -14.77 -23.97 -1.43
N LYS A 255 -14.89 -25.24 -1.82
CA LYS A 255 -13.76 -26.19 -1.82
C LYS A 255 -12.59 -25.74 -2.70
N GLU A 256 -12.90 -25.16 -3.87
CA GLU A 256 -11.89 -24.66 -4.80
C GLU A 256 -11.21 -23.41 -4.23
N LEU A 257 -11.99 -22.52 -3.62
CA LEU A 257 -11.47 -21.33 -2.96
C LEU A 257 -10.58 -21.68 -1.78
N THR A 258 -10.97 -22.62 -0.92
CA THR A 258 -10.14 -23.03 0.22
C THR A 258 -8.83 -23.69 -0.22
N TYR A 259 -8.84 -24.45 -1.31
CA TYR A 259 -7.62 -25.00 -1.91
C TYR A 259 -6.70 -23.86 -2.39
N LEU A 260 -7.24 -22.92 -3.15
CA LEU A 260 -6.48 -21.78 -3.66
C LEU A 260 -5.91 -20.91 -2.52
N VAL A 261 -6.69 -20.68 -1.46
CA VAL A 261 -6.24 -19.97 -0.26
C VAL A 261 -5.07 -20.69 0.41
N GLY A 262 -5.09 -22.02 0.48
CA GLY A 262 -3.97 -22.82 0.99
C GLY A 262 -2.69 -22.63 0.17
N GLU A 263 -2.80 -22.66 -1.16
CA GLU A 263 -1.66 -22.42 -2.05
C GLU A 263 -1.11 -20.99 -1.92
N ILE A 264 -1.99 -19.99 -1.84
CA ILE A 264 -1.61 -18.59 -1.58
C ILE A 264 -0.91 -18.46 -0.23
N SER A 265 -1.44 -19.05 0.84
CA SER A 265 -0.81 -19.02 2.17
C SER A 265 0.61 -19.58 2.16
N SER A 266 0.80 -20.71 1.45
CA SER A 266 2.12 -21.35 1.28
C SER A 266 3.08 -20.47 0.47
N GLN A 267 2.61 -19.85 -0.62
CA GLN A 267 3.40 -18.92 -1.43
C GLN A 267 3.85 -17.73 -0.57
N TYR A 268 2.91 -17.10 0.14
CA TYR A 268 3.18 -15.93 0.98
C TYR A 268 4.18 -16.26 2.09
N GLY A 269 4.11 -17.46 2.68
CA GLY A 269 5.13 -17.94 3.61
C GLY A 269 6.54 -17.87 3.03
N GLY A 270 6.75 -18.35 1.80
CA GLY A 270 8.04 -18.25 1.11
C GLY A 270 8.43 -16.82 0.73
N CYS A 271 7.49 -16.05 0.18
CA CYS A 271 7.73 -14.66 -0.24
C CYS A 271 8.08 -13.74 0.93
N CYS A 272 7.33 -13.81 2.02
CA CYS A 272 7.55 -13.00 3.22
C CYS A 272 8.86 -13.34 3.93
N GLU A 273 9.28 -14.62 3.91
CA GLU A 273 10.59 -15.05 4.42
C GLU A 273 11.75 -14.48 3.59
N GLY A 274 11.51 -14.20 2.29
CA GLY A 274 12.52 -13.77 1.34
C GLY A 274 13.07 -14.90 0.46
N ASP A 275 12.45 -16.08 0.47
CA ASP A 275 12.78 -17.17 -0.44
C ASP A 275 12.19 -16.88 -1.82
N VAL A 276 12.98 -16.18 -2.65
CA VAL A 276 12.56 -15.73 -3.97
C VAL A 276 12.23 -16.87 -4.93
N VAL A 277 12.89 -18.02 -4.79
CA VAL A 277 12.65 -19.19 -5.66
C VAL A 277 11.35 -19.88 -5.27
N ARG A 278 11.13 -20.13 -3.97
CA ARG A 278 9.86 -20.68 -3.47
C ARG A 278 8.69 -19.74 -3.79
N CYS A 279 8.90 -18.43 -3.65
CA CYS A 279 7.91 -17.41 -3.99
C CYS A 279 7.49 -17.48 -5.47
N MET A 280 8.46 -17.60 -6.39
CA MET A 280 8.22 -17.77 -7.82
C MET A 280 7.48 -19.08 -8.14
N ARG A 281 7.90 -20.20 -7.55
CA ARG A 281 7.23 -21.51 -7.74
C ARG A 281 5.78 -21.48 -7.25
N GLY A 282 5.55 -20.90 -6.07
CA GLY A 282 4.20 -20.75 -5.53
C GLY A 282 3.30 -19.87 -6.40
N MET A 283 3.81 -18.73 -6.87
CA MET A 283 3.09 -17.85 -7.80
C MET A 283 2.69 -18.61 -9.07
N SER A 284 3.63 -19.33 -9.68
CA SER A 284 3.38 -20.11 -10.90
C SER A 284 2.26 -21.14 -10.71
N LYS A 285 2.34 -21.90 -9.60
CA LYS A 285 1.33 -22.91 -9.26
C LYS A 285 -0.06 -22.28 -9.14
N ILE A 286 -0.18 -21.16 -8.43
CA ILE A 286 -1.44 -20.44 -8.26
C ILE A 286 -2.00 -19.96 -9.60
N VAL A 287 -1.16 -19.36 -10.44
CA VAL A 287 -1.57 -18.91 -11.79
C VAL A 287 -2.09 -20.09 -12.61
N ASN A 288 -1.37 -21.21 -12.60
CA ASN A 288 -1.77 -22.40 -13.34
C ASN A 288 -3.09 -23.01 -12.82
N ASP A 289 -3.25 -23.12 -11.51
CA ASP A 289 -4.46 -23.65 -10.87
C ASP A 289 -5.69 -22.78 -11.23
N VAL A 290 -5.53 -21.45 -11.19
CA VAL A 290 -6.57 -20.50 -11.60
C VAL A 290 -6.90 -20.64 -13.08
N CYS A 291 -5.90 -20.71 -13.96
CA CYS A 291 -6.13 -20.74 -15.40
C CYS A 291 -6.68 -22.08 -15.91
N THR A 292 -6.29 -23.20 -15.29
CA THR A 292 -6.84 -24.54 -15.59
C THR A 292 -8.33 -24.62 -15.27
N LYS A 293 -8.79 -23.89 -14.24
CA LYS A 293 -10.19 -23.85 -13.79
C LYS A 293 -10.88 -22.51 -14.07
N GLN A 294 -10.36 -21.73 -15.02
CA GLN A 294 -10.81 -20.36 -15.27
C GLN A 294 -12.33 -20.24 -15.44
N ASN A 295 -12.96 -21.17 -16.17
CA ASN A 295 -14.40 -21.13 -16.46
C ASN A 295 -15.27 -21.33 -15.22
N SER A 296 -14.82 -22.07 -14.22
CA SER A 296 -15.55 -22.26 -12.95
C SER A 296 -15.21 -21.20 -11.91
N ILE A 297 -14.11 -20.48 -12.07
CA ILE A 297 -13.68 -19.42 -11.16
C ILE A 297 -14.29 -18.06 -11.58
N SER A 298 -14.11 -17.65 -12.83
CA SER A 298 -14.63 -16.38 -13.33
C SER A 298 -14.71 -16.29 -14.85
N SER A 299 -15.76 -15.65 -15.35
CA SER A 299 -15.90 -15.33 -16.77
C SER A 299 -14.86 -14.34 -17.30
N LYS A 300 -14.12 -13.65 -16.41
CA LYS A 300 -13.19 -12.57 -16.79
C LYS A 300 -11.74 -13.04 -16.92
N LEU A 301 -11.43 -14.30 -16.64
CA LEU A 301 -10.04 -14.79 -16.59
C LEU A 301 -9.41 -15.10 -17.95
N LYS A 302 -10.21 -15.24 -19.00
CA LYS A 302 -9.74 -15.72 -20.31
C LYS A 302 -8.56 -14.91 -20.86
N GLU A 303 -8.69 -13.59 -20.91
CA GLU A 303 -7.64 -12.71 -21.44
C GLU A 303 -6.38 -12.69 -20.58
N CYS A 304 -6.49 -12.94 -19.27
CA CYS A 304 -5.32 -13.04 -18.39
C CYS A 304 -4.55 -14.34 -18.64
N CYS A 305 -5.26 -15.45 -18.79
CA CYS A 305 -4.68 -16.78 -18.94
C CYS A 305 -3.99 -17.03 -20.30
N GLU A 306 -4.14 -16.11 -21.25
CA GLU A 306 -3.42 -16.10 -22.53
C GLU A 306 -2.06 -15.37 -22.46
N LYS A 307 -1.74 -14.74 -21.32
CA LYS A 307 -0.51 -13.96 -21.13
C LYS A 307 0.67 -14.80 -20.62
N THR A 308 1.87 -14.22 -20.69
CA THR A 308 3.07 -14.80 -20.07
C THR A 308 2.89 -14.93 -18.54
N ILE A 309 3.62 -15.83 -17.89
CA ILE A 309 3.43 -16.15 -16.46
C ILE A 309 3.38 -14.91 -15.53
N LEU A 310 4.32 -13.97 -15.69
CA LEU A 310 4.38 -12.75 -14.88
C LEU A 310 3.22 -11.80 -15.19
N GLU A 311 2.89 -11.61 -16.47
CA GLU A 311 1.80 -10.74 -16.89
C GLU A 311 0.43 -11.34 -16.56
N CYS A 312 0.30 -12.66 -16.60
CA CYS A 312 -0.88 -13.41 -16.19
C CYS A 312 -1.14 -13.19 -14.71
N ALA A 313 -0.11 -13.37 -13.85
CA ALA A 313 -0.21 -13.07 -12.42
C ALA A 313 -0.65 -11.62 -12.17
N ALA A 314 0.01 -10.65 -12.81
CA ALA A 314 -0.37 -9.23 -12.70
C ALA A 314 -1.81 -8.97 -13.18
N CYS A 315 -2.22 -9.60 -14.28
CA CYS A 315 -3.56 -9.45 -14.84
C CYS A 315 -4.62 -10.01 -13.88
N ILE A 316 -4.41 -11.21 -13.33
CA ILE A 316 -5.31 -11.83 -12.35
C ILE A 316 -5.46 -10.94 -11.11
N ILE A 317 -4.36 -10.41 -10.57
CA ILE A 317 -4.38 -9.53 -9.39
C ILE A 317 -5.23 -8.27 -9.65
N TYR A 318 -5.06 -7.64 -10.81
CA TYR A 318 -5.78 -6.40 -11.16
C TYR A 318 -7.13 -6.62 -11.83
N LEU A 319 -7.56 -7.87 -12.00
CA LEU A 319 -8.85 -8.20 -12.58
C LEU A 319 -10.00 -7.67 -11.71
N ASP A 320 -10.97 -6.98 -12.33
CA ASP A 320 -12.15 -6.50 -11.63
C ASP A 320 -12.97 -7.65 -11.04
N LYS A 321 -13.70 -7.37 -9.95
CA LYS A 321 -14.63 -8.33 -9.33
C LYS A 321 -15.62 -8.85 -10.37
N ASP A 322 -15.87 -10.16 -10.38
CA ASP A 322 -16.90 -10.75 -11.25
C ASP A 322 -18.30 -10.38 -10.76
N GLU A 323 -19.29 -10.54 -11.63
CA GLU A 323 -20.69 -10.27 -11.27
C GLU A 323 -21.18 -11.28 -10.23
N LYS A 324 -21.81 -10.76 -9.17
CA LYS A 324 -22.52 -11.56 -8.18
C LYS A 324 -23.53 -12.48 -8.89
N PRO A 325 -23.50 -13.81 -8.65
CA PRO A 325 -24.48 -14.74 -9.22
C PRO A 325 -25.92 -14.30 -8.89
N LYS A 326 -26.80 -14.34 -9.89
CA LYS A 326 -28.19 -13.84 -9.79
C LYS A 326 -29.07 -14.70 -8.89
N ASP A 327 -28.70 -15.95 -8.71
CA ASP A 327 -29.36 -16.97 -7.90
C ASP A 327 -28.96 -16.92 -6.42
N LEU A 328 -27.99 -16.07 -6.04
CA LEU A 328 -27.62 -15.89 -4.64
C LEU A 328 -28.71 -15.15 -3.87
N SER A 329 -29.23 -15.81 -2.84
CA SER A 329 -30.08 -15.19 -1.84
C SER A 329 -29.37 -13.99 -1.16
N PRO A 330 -30.12 -13.00 -0.64
CA PRO A 330 -29.53 -11.87 0.08
C PRO A 330 -28.72 -12.29 1.31
N ARG A 331 -29.16 -13.35 2.00
CA ARG A 331 -28.49 -13.93 3.18
C ARG A 331 -28.41 -15.45 3.10
N GLU A 332 -27.48 -16.03 3.84
CA GLU A 332 -27.31 -17.48 3.94
C GLU A 332 -27.93 -18.01 5.24
N ALA A 333 -29.10 -18.63 5.13
CA ALA A 333 -29.93 -19.05 6.27
C ALA A 333 -29.24 -20.09 7.15
N LYS A 334 -28.26 -20.84 6.61
CA LYS A 334 -27.45 -21.81 7.35
C LYS A 334 -26.80 -21.23 8.61
N PHE A 335 -26.43 -19.94 8.60
CA PHE A 335 -25.68 -19.32 9.70
C PHE A 335 -26.55 -18.62 10.75
N THR A 336 -27.83 -18.37 10.50
CA THR A 336 -28.69 -17.64 11.46
C THR A 336 -29.98 -18.36 11.79
N ASP A 337 -30.51 -19.13 10.84
CA ASP A 337 -31.87 -19.67 10.91
C ASP A 337 -31.87 -21.18 11.19
N SER A 338 -30.75 -21.88 10.92
CA SER A 338 -30.57 -23.29 11.23
C SER A 338 -30.51 -23.53 12.75
N LYS A 339 -31.11 -24.62 13.24
CA LYS A 339 -31.04 -25.00 14.67
C LYS A 339 -29.71 -25.63 15.06
N ASP A 340 -28.96 -26.13 14.07
CA ASP A 340 -27.76 -26.94 14.28
C ASP A 340 -26.45 -26.13 14.15
N VAL A 341 -26.53 -24.78 14.17
CA VAL A 341 -25.36 -23.88 14.06
C VAL A 341 -24.26 -24.24 15.06
N CYS A 342 -24.61 -24.41 16.33
CA CYS A 342 -23.64 -24.75 17.38
C CYS A 342 -23.00 -26.13 17.15
N GLN A 343 -23.77 -27.12 16.68
CA GLN A 343 -23.24 -28.46 16.39
C GLN A 343 -22.23 -28.42 15.23
N HIS A 344 -22.52 -27.66 14.18
CA HIS A 344 -21.60 -27.49 13.06
C HIS A 344 -20.35 -26.72 13.45
N GLN A 345 -20.48 -25.68 14.28
CA GLN A 345 -19.37 -24.89 14.78
C GLN A 345 -18.48 -25.71 15.74
N ASP A 346 -19.05 -26.56 16.59
CA ASP A 346 -18.28 -27.44 17.50
C ASP A 346 -17.57 -28.57 16.75
N ALA A 347 -18.13 -29.05 15.63
CA ALA A 347 -17.54 -30.12 14.83
C ALA A 347 -16.26 -29.69 14.10
N ASP A 348 -16.28 -28.49 13.48
CA ASP A 348 -15.11 -27.90 12.81
C ASP A 348 -15.27 -26.37 12.75
N GLN A 349 -14.86 -25.69 13.82
CA GLN A 349 -14.99 -24.24 13.96
C GLN A 349 -14.28 -23.48 12.83
N ASP A 350 -13.08 -23.91 12.45
CA ASP A 350 -12.28 -23.20 11.44
C ASP A 350 -12.93 -23.30 10.06
N ASN A 351 -13.35 -24.50 9.63
CA ASN A 351 -14.03 -24.66 8.36
C ASN A 351 -15.40 -23.96 8.35
N PHE A 352 -16.15 -24.03 9.45
CA PHE A 352 -17.43 -23.34 9.60
C PHE A 352 -17.29 -21.82 9.47
N MET A 353 -16.30 -21.22 10.14
CA MET A 353 -16.05 -19.77 10.06
C MET A 353 -15.50 -19.36 8.68
N ASN A 354 -14.69 -20.20 8.04
CA ASN A 354 -14.24 -19.96 6.67
C ASN A 354 -15.40 -19.99 5.68
N GLU A 355 -16.35 -20.92 5.83
CA GLU A 355 -17.55 -21.01 5.00
C GLU A 355 -18.47 -19.81 5.22
N PHE A 356 -18.65 -19.38 6.48
CA PHE A 356 -19.37 -18.15 6.81
C PHE A 356 -18.76 -16.94 6.10
N LEU A 357 -17.44 -16.75 6.23
CA LEU A 357 -16.75 -15.63 5.61
C LEU A 357 -16.82 -15.72 4.09
N TYR A 358 -16.71 -16.91 3.51
CA TYR A 358 -16.88 -17.15 2.08
C TYR A 358 -18.27 -16.71 1.59
N GLU A 359 -19.34 -17.19 2.23
CA GLU A 359 -20.72 -16.93 1.83
C GLU A 359 -21.12 -15.47 2.05
N TYR A 360 -20.68 -14.86 3.15
CA TYR A 360 -20.94 -13.45 3.44
C TYR A 360 -20.20 -12.55 2.44
N SER A 361 -18.90 -12.79 2.22
CA SER A 361 -18.08 -11.93 1.35
C SER A 361 -18.55 -11.92 -0.11
N ARG A 362 -18.92 -13.08 -0.68
CA ARG A 362 -19.42 -13.15 -2.07
C ARG A 362 -20.79 -12.46 -2.25
N ARG A 363 -21.55 -12.23 -1.16
CA ARG A 363 -22.82 -11.50 -1.18
C ARG A 363 -22.65 -9.99 -0.99
N HIS A 364 -21.54 -9.55 -0.41
CA HIS A 364 -21.26 -8.18 0.04
C HIS A 364 -19.97 -7.62 -0.58
N GLN A 365 -19.96 -7.46 -1.92
CA GLN A 365 -18.82 -6.89 -2.66
C GLN A 365 -18.58 -5.39 -2.38
N ASP A 366 -19.53 -4.73 -1.72
CA ASP A 366 -19.54 -3.33 -1.31
C ASP A 366 -18.85 -3.05 0.03
N LEU A 367 -18.63 -4.08 0.84
CA LEU A 367 -17.90 -3.98 2.11
C LEU A 367 -16.39 -4.06 1.90
N SER A 368 -15.63 -3.47 2.82
CA SER A 368 -14.18 -3.59 2.87
C SER A 368 -13.76 -4.97 3.40
N ILE A 369 -12.52 -5.38 3.12
CA ILE A 369 -11.98 -6.63 3.68
C ILE A 369 -11.89 -6.55 5.21
N PRO A 370 -11.37 -5.46 5.82
CA PRO A 370 -11.39 -5.34 7.28
C PRO A 370 -12.80 -5.39 7.88
N GLU A 371 -13.84 -4.87 7.21
CA GLU A 371 -15.22 -4.97 7.72
C GLU A 371 -15.74 -6.40 7.69
N LEU A 372 -15.49 -7.14 6.60
CA LEU A 372 -15.86 -8.56 6.51
C LEU A 372 -15.19 -9.39 7.61
N LEU A 373 -13.92 -9.12 7.91
CA LEU A 373 -13.21 -9.78 9.01
C LEU A 373 -13.77 -9.39 10.38
N ARG A 374 -14.16 -8.12 10.59
CA ARG A 374 -14.82 -7.68 11.84
C ARG A 374 -16.17 -8.36 12.03
N ILE A 375 -16.93 -8.55 10.96
CA ILE A 375 -18.18 -9.30 10.97
C ILE A 375 -17.91 -10.76 11.35
N GLY A 376 -16.89 -11.39 10.75
CA GLY A 376 -16.42 -12.72 11.12
C GLY A 376 -16.07 -12.86 12.61
N GLU A 377 -15.22 -11.98 13.14
CA GLU A 377 -14.84 -11.99 14.56
C GLU A 377 -16.05 -11.72 15.48
N ASN A 378 -16.96 -10.81 15.10
CA ASN A 378 -18.20 -10.58 15.87
C ASN A 378 -19.13 -11.80 15.88
N TYR A 379 -19.19 -12.53 14.77
CA TYR A 379 -19.99 -13.75 14.66
C TYR A 379 -19.40 -14.87 15.52
N GLU A 380 -18.07 -15.08 15.44
CA GLU A 380 -17.36 -16.04 16.28
C GLU A 380 -17.61 -15.78 17.78
N ASN A 381 -17.48 -14.52 18.21
CA ASN A 381 -17.76 -14.12 19.59
C ASN A 381 -19.24 -14.32 19.97
N LEU A 382 -20.18 -14.00 19.06
CA LEU A 382 -21.60 -14.24 19.29
C LEU A 382 -21.88 -15.73 19.52
N LEU A 383 -21.32 -16.61 18.69
CA LEU A 383 -21.53 -18.06 18.83
C LEU A 383 -20.90 -18.60 20.13
N ALA A 384 -19.70 -18.11 20.48
CA ALA A 384 -19.02 -18.48 21.72
C ALA A 384 -19.85 -18.16 22.98
N ASP A 385 -20.71 -17.14 22.92
CA ASP A 385 -21.67 -16.79 23.98
C ASP A 385 -22.98 -17.57 23.83
N CYS A 386 -23.60 -17.53 22.64
CA CYS A 386 -24.93 -18.09 22.39
C CYS A 386 -25.00 -19.60 22.54
N CYS A 387 -23.97 -20.33 22.10
CA CYS A 387 -23.95 -21.79 22.17
C CYS A 387 -23.85 -22.34 23.60
N LYS A 388 -23.66 -21.46 24.60
CA LYS A 388 -23.69 -21.79 26.04
C LYS A 388 -25.02 -21.43 26.72
N THR A 389 -25.95 -20.81 26.00
CA THR A 389 -27.25 -20.41 26.55
C THR A 389 -28.25 -21.58 26.56
N GLU A 390 -29.33 -21.45 27.34
CA GLU A 390 -30.39 -22.48 27.38
C GLU A 390 -31.09 -22.67 26.02
N ASN A 391 -31.13 -21.62 25.20
CA ASN A 391 -31.74 -21.63 23.87
C ASN A 391 -30.84 -20.91 22.85
N PRO A 392 -29.81 -21.59 22.32
CA PRO A 392 -28.87 -20.99 21.38
C PRO A 392 -29.52 -20.41 20.11
N PRO A 393 -30.50 -21.08 19.45
CA PRO A 393 -31.18 -20.53 18.27
C PRO A 393 -31.78 -19.14 18.48
N ASP A 394 -32.44 -18.91 19.62
CA ASP A 394 -33.03 -17.59 19.90
C ASP A 394 -31.97 -16.52 20.17
N CYS A 395 -30.76 -16.91 20.61
CA CYS A 395 -29.64 -16.00 20.82
C CYS A 395 -28.95 -15.61 19.50
N TYR A 396 -28.51 -16.58 18.69
CA TYR A 396 -27.74 -16.28 17.46
C TYR A 396 -28.60 -15.81 16.29
N ARG A 397 -29.93 -15.96 16.35
CA ARG A 397 -30.87 -15.39 15.36
C ARG A 397 -30.65 -13.89 15.13
N HIS A 398 -30.17 -13.17 16.16
CA HIS A 398 -29.91 -11.73 16.11
C HIS A 398 -28.51 -11.37 15.57
N ALA A 399 -27.81 -12.30 14.92
CA ALA A 399 -26.48 -12.05 14.36
C ALA A 399 -26.43 -10.87 13.39
N GLU A 400 -27.41 -10.76 12.48
CA GLU A 400 -27.47 -9.67 11.49
C GLU A 400 -27.57 -8.29 12.16
N GLU A 401 -28.23 -8.18 13.32
CA GLU A 401 -28.28 -6.92 14.08
C GLU A 401 -26.90 -6.52 14.61
N LYS A 402 -26.11 -7.48 15.09
CA LYS A 402 -24.71 -7.23 15.50
C LYS A 402 -23.84 -6.83 14.29
N PHE A 403 -24.03 -7.46 13.14
CA PHE A 403 -23.30 -7.13 11.90
C PHE A 403 -23.63 -5.71 11.40
N ASN A 404 -24.91 -5.33 11.44
CA ASN A 404 -25.34 -4.00 11.08
C ASN A 404 -24.74 -2.95 12.02
N LYS A 405 -24.73 -3.22 13.34
CA LYS A 405 -24.15 -2.31 14.34
C LYS A 405 -22.66 -2.06 14.12
N THR A 406 -21.87 -3.08 13.77
CA THR A 406 -20.44 -2.87 13.43
C THR A 406 -20.28 -2.10 12.13
N THR A 407 -21.04 -2.46 11.09
CA THR A 407 -20.98 -1.82 9.78
C THR A 407 -21.35 -0.33 9.87
N GLU A 408 -22.40 0.01 10.63
CA GLU A 408 -22.82 1.40 10.87
C GLU A 408 -21.72 2.23 11.55
N LYS A 409 -21.01 1.64 12.51
CA LYS A 409 -19.88 2.31 13.18
C LYS A 409 -18.75 2.60 12.20
N SER A 410 -18.38 1.63 11.37
CA SER A 410 -17.35 1.78 10.33
C SER A 410 -17.74 2.81 9.28
N LEU A 411 -19.00 2.77 8.82
CA LEU A 411 -19.55 3.76 7.89
C LEU A 411 -19.51 5.17 8.47
N LYS A 412 -19.82 5.32 9.76
CA LYS A 412 -19.77 6.62 10.44
C LYS A 412 -18.35 7.19 10.48
N ILE A 413 -17.34 6.37 10.76
CA ILE A 413 -15.92 6.79 10.73
C ILE A 413 -15.56 7.32 9.34
N VAL A 414 -15.83 6.54 8.28
CA VAL A 414 -15.50 6.95 6.91
C VAL A 414 -16.25 8.21 6.49
N ARG A 415 -17.55 8.32 6.82
CA ARG A 415 -18.34 9.53 6.51
C ARG A 415 -17.74 10.77 7.15
N GLN A 416 -17.37 10.71 8.44
CA GLN A 416 -16.77 11.83 9.16
C GLN A 416 -15.43 12.26 8.56
N GLU A 417 -14.60 11.31 8.12
CA GLU A 417 -13.32 11.62 7.47
C GLU A 417 -13.52 12.23 6.08
N CYS A 418 -14.46 11.71 5.29
CA CYS A 418 -14.77 12.26 3.96
C CYS A 418 -15.46 13.62 4.03
N GLU A 419 -16.37 13.85 4.98
CA GLU A 419 -16.95 15.17 5.26
C GLU A 419 -15.86 16.17 5.64
N ARG A 420 -14.90 15.76 6.49
CA ARG A 420 -13.75 16.60 6.84
C ARG A 420 -12.87 16.90 5.62
N PHE A 421 -12.62 15.91 4.76
CA PHE A 421 -11.89 16.11 3.51
C PHE A 421 -12.60 17.10 2.58
N GLN A 422 -13.93 17.01 2.45
CA GLN A 422 -14.73 17.93 1.64
C GLN A 422 -14.71 19.36 2.20
N ASN A 423 -14.76 19.51 3.53
CA ASN A 423 -14.79 20.82 4.19
C ASN A 423 -13.43 21.53 4.18
N LEU A 424 -12.34 20.80 4.42
CA LEU A 424 -11.00 21.36 4.54
C LEU A 424 -10.24 21.37 3.20
N GLY A 425 -10.51 20.41 2.32
CA GLY A 425 -9.65 20.13 1.18
C GLY A 425 -8.34 19.45 1.58
N LYS A 426 -7.53 19.10 0.57
CA LYS A 426 -6.35 18.24 0.72
C LYS A 426 -5.26 18.84 1.62
N ASP A 427 -4.88 20.09 1.37
CA ASP A 427 -3.70 20.70 2.03
C ASP A 427 -3.94 20.97 3.51
N ASP A 428 -5.18 21.26 3.85
CA ASP A 428 -5.62 21.61 5.19
C ASP A 428 -5.93 20.38 6.05
N LEU A 429 -6.44 19.30 5.44
CA LEU A 429 -6.63 18.02 6.11
C LEU A 429 -5.30 17.41 6.57
N LYS A 430 -4.20 17.72 5.88
CA LYS A 430 -2.86 17.33 6.30
C LYS A 430 -2.52 17.85 7.70
N TYR A 431 -2.92 19.08 8.07
CA TYR A 431 -2.67 19.61 9.42
C TYR A 431 -3.43 18.82 10.47
N HIS A 432 -4.66 18.42 10.18
CA HIS A 432 -5.44 17.55 11.06
C HIS A 432 -4.67 16.25 11.37
N TYR A 433 -4.17 15.56 10.34
CA TYR A 433 -3.45 14.30 10.54
C TYR A 433 -2.06 14.49 11.16
N PHE A 434 -1.34 15.59 10.87
CA PHE A 434 -0.12 15.94 11.60
C PHE A 434 -0.39 16.07 13.11
N VAL A 435 -1.47 16.72 13.50
CA VAL A 435 -1.86 16.85 14.90
C VAL A 435 -2.31 15.50 15.47
N LYS A 436 -3.25 14.80 14.81
CA LYS A 436 -3.86 13.54 15.28
C LYS A 436 -2.79 12.46 15.49
N LEU A 437 -1.97 12.19 14.48
CA LEU A 437 -0.97 11.11 14.52
C LEU A 437 0.20 11.45 15.45
N THR A 438 0.68 12.71 15.46
CA THR A 438 1.78 13.09 16.35
C THR A 438 1.36 13.04 17.81
N LYS A 439 0.12 13.44 18.15
CA LYS A 439 -0.37 13.29 19.53
C LYS A 439 -0.48 11.84 19.96
N MET A 440 -0.91 10.97 19.05
CA MET A 440 -1.09 9.54 19.29
C MET A 440 0.23 8.78 19.46
N ALA A 441 1.23 9.12 18.64
CA ALA A 441 2.51 8.41 18.57
C ALA A 441 3.70 9.38 18.45
N PRO A 442 3.90 10.29 19.42
CA PRO A 442 4.93 11.33 19.34
C PRO A 442 6.38 10.78 19.36
N GLN A 443 6.56 9.51 19.75
CA GLN A 443 7.84 8.80 19.75
C GLN A 443 8.38 8.49 18.35
N LEU A 444 7.52 8.49 17.33
CA LEU A 444 7.94 8.21 15.96
C LEU A 444 8.83 9.30 15.38
N SER A 445 9.60 8.96 14.34
CA SER A 445 10.37 9.97 13.64
C SER A 445 9.45 10.98 12.95
N THR A 446 9.96 12.20 12.75
CA THR A 446 9.20 13.27 12.07
C THR A 446 8.89 12.91 10.60
N GLU A 447 9.79 12.19 9.93
CA GLU A 447 9.58 11.71 8.56
C GLU A 447 8.45 10.70 8.47
N GLU A 448 8.40 9.71 9.38
CA GLU A 448 7.34 8.69 9.40
C GLU A 448 5.95 9.32 9.64
N LEU A 449 5.84 10.20 10.64
CA LEU A 449 4.59 10.91 10.92
C LEU A 449 4.13 11.76 9.72
N THR A 450 5.09 12.36 9.02
CA THR A 450 4.82 13.19 7.84
C THR A 450 4.36 12.33 6.66
N SER A 451 5.03 11.20 6.39
CA SER A 451 4.68 10.28 5.31
C SER A 451 3.30 9.69 5.53
N LEU A 452 3.06 9.11 6.71
CA LEU A 452 1.78 8.48 7.05
C LEU A 452 0.62 9.47 6.95
N SER A 453 0.79 10.69 7.46
CA SER A 453 -0.25 11.72 7.38
C SER A 453 -0.60 12.06 5.93
N LYS A 454 0.41 12.19 5.06
CA LYS A 454 0.20 12.49 3.64
C LYS A 454 -0.45 11.33 2.90
N GLU A 455 -0.08 10.10 3.23
CA GLU A 455 -0.63 8.90 2.62
C GLU A 455 -2.10 8.72 2.99
N ILE A 456 -2.49 8.95 4.26
CA ILE A 456 -3.90 8.93 4.67
C ILE A 456 -4.70 10.01 3.93
N VAL A 457 -4.17 11.24 3.85
CA VAL A 457 -4.82 12.32 3.09
C VAL A 457 -4.94 11.97 1.59
N ALA A 458 -3.93 11.31 1.02
CA ALA A 458 -3.97 10.86 -0.36
C ALA A 458 -5.04 9.76 -0.56
N ALA A 459 -5.15 8.80 0.35
CA ALA A 459 -6.18 7.77 0.34
C ALA A 459 -7.58 8.39 0.37
N LEU A 460 -7.83 9.34 1.27
CA LEU A 460 -9.10 10.06 1.34
C LEU A 460 -9.38 10.84 0.05
N GLY A 461 -8.38 11.53 -0.50
CA GLY A 461 -8.54 12.25 -1.77
C GLY A 461 -8.84 11.33 -2.96
N MET A 462 -8.33 10.10 -2.96
CA MET A 462 -8.62 9.10 -3.99
C MET A 462 -9.99 8.43 -3.82
N CYS A 463 -10.47 8.27 -2.59
CA CYS A 463 -11.65 7.45 -2.29
C CYS A 463 -12.93 8.24 -2.02
N CYS A 464 -12.88 9.41 -1.38
CA CYS A 464 -14.08 10.11 -0.89
C CYS A 464 -14.99 10.65 -2.00
N ALA A 465 -14.54 10.70 -3.25
CA ALA A 465 -15.37 11.06 -4.41
C ALA A 465 -16.00 9.84 -5.10
N LYS A 466 -15.64 8.61 -4.70
CA LYS A 466 -16.11 7.37 -5.34
C LYS A 466 -17.45 6.92 -4.74
N ARG A 467 -18.25 6.22 -5.54
CA ARG A 467 -19.48 5.54 -5.06
C ARG A 467 -19.17 4.53 -3.95
N GLU A 468 -18.06 3.81 -4.10
CA GLU A 468 -17.56 2.80 -3.15
C GLU A 468 -16.63 3.42 -2.09
N GLN A 469 -16.90 4.66 -1.66
CA GLN A 469 -16.04 5.38 -0.71
C GLN A 469 -15.77 4.57 0.57
N PHE A 470 -16.74 3.79 1.06
CA PHE A 470 -16.59 2.99 2.28
C PHE A 470 -15.48 1.95 2.14
N ALA A 471 -15.63 1.02 1.18
CA ALA A 471 -14.65 -0.02 0.95
C ALA A 471 -13.27 0.55 0.59
N CYS A 472 -13.24 1.58 -0.26
CA CYS A 472 -12.00 2.21 -0.69
C CYS A 472 -11.23 2.85 0.49
N VAL A 473 -11.88 3.69 1.30
CA VAL A 473 -11.22 4.34 2.44
C VAL A 473 -10.81 3.30 3.48
N ASP A 474 -11.69 2.38 3.86
CA ASP A 474 -11.39 1.42 4.92
C ASP A 474 -10.28 0.44 4.56
N ASN A 475 -10.24 -0.06 3.32
CA ASN A 475 -9.12 -0.85 2.85
C ASN A 475 -7.82 -0.02 2.89
N LEU A 476 -7.77 1.15 2.22
CA LEU A 476 -6.52 1.91 2.12
C LEU A 476 -6.00 2.43 3.46
N VAL A 477 -6.87 2.90 4.36
CA VAL A 477 -6.43 3.40 5.67
C VAL A 477 -5.98 2.25 6.58
N ASP A 478 -6.67 1.11 6.56
CA ASP A 478 -6.21 -0.06 7.32
C ASP A 478 -4.85 -0.56 6.80
N LEU A 479 -4.63 -0.49 5.48
CA LEU A 479 -3.34 -0.82 4.89
C LEU A 479 -2.21 0.06 5.49
N LEU A 480 -2.41 1.38 5.52
CA LEU A 480 -1.43 2.33 6.08
C LEU A 480 -1.17 2.12 7.58
N LEU A 481 -2.22 1.80 8.35
CA LEU A 481 -2.07 1.47 9.77
C LEU A 481 -1.34 0.14 9.99
N GLY A 482 -1.45 -0.80 9.05
CA GLY A 482 -0.68 -2.04 9.08
C GLY A 482 0.81 -1.82 8.89
N GLU A 483 1.21 -0.98 7.93
CA GLU A 483 2.61 -0.59 7.74
C GLU A 483 3.16 0.14 8.97
N PHE A 484 2.35 1.04 9.55
CA PHE A 484 2.68 1.74 10.78
C PHE A 484 3.02 0.78 11.94
N CYS A 485 2.33 -0.35 12.06
CA CYS A 485 2.58 -1.37 13.08
C CYS A 485 3.87 -2.19 12.85
N GLY A 486 4.52 -2.05 11.69
CA GLY A 486 5.72 -2.80 11.29
C GLY A 486 5.40 -4.13 10.60
N VAL A 487 6.41 -4.69 9.90
CA VAL A 487 6.27 -5.91 9.07
C VAL A 487 6.92 -7.12 9.73
N ASN A 488 8.27 -7.15 9.79
CA ASN A 488 9.06 -8.28 10.29
C ASN A 488 9.38 -8.23 11.79
N ARG A 489 9.10 -7.10 12.45
CA ARG A 489 9.30 -6.93 13.90
C ARG A 489 8.10 -6.22 14.50
N ASN A 490 7.73 -6.62 15.72
CA ASN A 490 6.80 -5.83 16.51
C ASN A 490 7.51 -4.56 16.98
N ARG A 491 7.05 -3.42 16.48
CA ARG A 491 7.52 -2.12 16.96
C ARG A 491 7.09 -1.94 18.41
N THR A 492 7.88 -1.17 19.14
CA THR A 492 7.55 -0.66 20.47
C THR A 492 7.54 0.86 20.38
N ILE A 493 6.33 1.43 20.28
CA ILE A 493 6.12 2.88 20.10
C ILE A 493 5.66 3.46 21.43
N ASN A 494 4.49 3.03 21.89
CA ASN A 494 3.96 3.30 23.22
C ASN A 494 2.90 2.22 23.56
N PRO A 495 2.54 2.01 24.84
CA PRO A 495 1.68 0.89 25.23
C PRO A 495 0.32 0.86 24.52
N ALA A 496 -0.29 2.02 24.25
CA ALA A 496 -1.61 2.10 23.65
C ALA A 496 -1.56 1.76 22.14
N VAL A 497 -0.58 2.28 21.43
CA VAL A 497 -0.33 1.95 20.02
C VAL A 497 0.06 0.48 19.87
N ASP A 498 0.96 0.00 20.71
CA ASP A 498 1.43 -1.40 20.66
C ASP A 498 0.27 -2.37 20.89
N GLN A 499 -0.66 -2.03 21.80
CA GLN A 499 -1.88 -2.80 22.00
C GLN A 499 -2.74 -2.83 20.74
N CYS A 500 -3.00 -1.69 20.08
CA CYS A 500 -3.78 -1.66 18.84
C CYS A 500 -3.13 -2.45 17.71
N CYS A 501 -1.80 -2.45 17.63
CA CYS A 501 -1.08 -3.22 16.62
C CYS A 501 -1.12 -4.74 16.85
N LYS A 502 -1.27 -5.19 18.10
CA LYS A 502 -1.18 -6.62 18.47
C LYS A 502 -2.54 -7.28 18.73
N SER A 503 -3.60 -6.52 19.03
CA SER A 503 -4.85 -7.09 19.55
C SER A 503 -5.68 -7.84 18.51
N SER A 504 -5.96 -7.21 17.36
CA SER A 504 -6.77 -7.79 16.29
C SER A 504 -6.43 -7.10 14.98
N PHE A 505 -6.30 -7.88 13.91
CA PHE A 505 -6.13 -7.33 12.56
C PHE A 505 -7.40 -6.58 12.13
N ALA A 506 -8.58 -7.20 12.30
CA ALA A 506 -9.84 -6.63 11.84
C ALA A 506 -10.25 -5.36 12.60
N PHE A 507 -10.01 -5.31 13.92
CA PHE A 507 -10.33 -4.16 14.76
C PHE A 507 -9.20 -3.16 14.91
N ARG A 508 -8.07 -3.33 14.21
CA ARG A 508 -6.92 -2.40 14.27
C ARG A 508 -7.37 -0.96 14.07
N ARG A 509 -8.00 -0.64 12.94
CA ARG A 509 -8.49 0.73 12.65
C ARG A 509 -9.41 1.26 13.74
N HIS A 510 -10.33 0.44 14.25
CA HIS A 510 -11.25 0.83 15.33
C HIS A 510 -10.52 1.15 16.64
N CYS A 511 -9.46 0.41 16.95
CA CYS A 511 -8.61 0.68 18.09
C CYS A 511 -7.88 2.02 17.91
N PHE A 512 -7.28 2.24 16.73
CA PHE A 512 -6.58 3.48 16.40
C PHE A 512 -7.48 4.72 16.48
N GLU A 513 -8.74 4.64 16.03
CA GLU A 513 -9.70 5.74 16.15
C GLU A 513 -10.06 6.06 17.61
N GLY A 514 -9.93 5.10 18.52
CA GLY A 514 -10.13 5.29 19.96
C GLY A 514 -8.93 5.87 20.71
N LEU A 515 -7.75 5.94 20.07
CA LEU A 515 -6.53 6.42 20.71
C LEU A 515 -6.58 7.92 20.99
N LYS A 516 -6.04 8.30 22.14
CA LYS A 516 -5.89 9.69 22.58
C LYS A 516 -4.42 10.11 22.56
N ALA A 517 -4.16 11.37 22.89
CA ALA A 517 -2.80 11.85 23.05
C ALA A 517 -2.04 11.04 24.12
N ASP A 518 -0.79 10.68 23.83
CA ASP A 518 0.07 10.01 24.79
C ASP A 518 0.48 10.97 25.91
N LYS A 519 -0.05 10.71 27.12
CA LYS A 519 0.22 11.52 28.31
C LYS A 519 1.59 11.27 28.93
N THR A 520 2.26 10.18 28.54
CA THR A 520 3.59 9.81 29.05
C THR A 520 4.72 10.44 28.24
N TYR A 521 4.40 11.02 27.09
CA TYR A 521 5.37 11.68 26.24
C TYR A 521 5.90 12.96 26.88
N VAL A 522 7.22 13.07 26.93
CA VAL A 522 7.93 14.28 27.37
C VAL A 522 8.52 14.94 26.12
N PRO A 523 8.11 16.19 25.80
CA PRO A 523 8.68 16.93 24.67
C PRO A 523 10.21 17.06 24.78
N PRO A 524 10.94 16.97 23.65
CA PRO A 524 12.38 17.21 23.67
C PRO A 524 12.67 18.66 24.06
N SER A 525 13.87 18.89 24.63
CA SER A 525 14.36 20.26 24.84
C SER A 525 14.44 21.00 23.51
N THR A 526 14.03 22.27 23.48
CA THR A 526 14.06 23.11 22.27
C THR A 526 15.51 23.27 21.78
N SER A 527 15.91 22.55 20.72
CA SER A 527 17.14 22.86 20.01
C SER A 527 16.86 23.94 18.96
N GLN A 528 17.70 24.97 18.90
CA GLN A 528 17.59 26.04 17.90
C GLN A 528 17.67 25.48 16.47
N ASP A 529 18.45 24.42 16.25
CA ASP A 529 18.68 23.79 14.95
C ASP A 529 17.43 23.15 14.32
N LEU A 530 16.47 22.67 15.13
CA LEU A 530 15.23 22.04 14.62
C LEU A 530 14.32 23.04 13.89
N PHE A 531 14.44 24.32 14.24
CA PHE A 531 13.61 25.41 13.71
C PHE A 531 14.43 26.45 12.92
N ALA A 532 15.74 26.24 12.77
CA ALA A 532 16.60 27.10 11.98
C ALA A 532 16.22 27.07 10.49
N LEU A 533 16.13 28.27 9.92
CA LEU A 533 15.94 28.54 8.51
C LEU A 533 17.24 29.13 7.95
N HIS A 534 17.55 28.78 6.71
CA HIS A 534 18.75 29.24 6.01
C HIS A 534 18.37 29.72 4.60
N GLU A 535 19.26 30.52 4.01
CA GLU A 535 19.04 31.11 2.69
C GLU A 535 18.86 30.09 1.55
N ASP A 536 19.35 28.85 1.73
CA ASP A 536 19.18 27.76 0.76
C ASP A 536 17.71 27.42 0.49
N LEU A 537 16.82 27.70 1.44
CA LEU A 537 15.38 27.53 1.31
C LEU A 537 14.77 28.46 0.25
N CYS A 538 15.40 29.60 -0.05
CA CYS A 538 14.92 30.56 -1.04
C CYS A 538 15.06 30.05 -2.48
N GLN A 539 15.97 29.11 -2.73
CA GLN A 539 16.22 28.50 -4.04
C GLN A 539 15.76 27.03 -4.09
N ALA A 540 15.07 26.55 -3.06
CA ALA A 540 14.69 25.16 -2.92
C ALA A 540 13.75 24.69 -4.04
N GLN A 541 14.23 23.78 -4.88
CA GLN A 541 13.44 23.11 -5.91
C GLN A 541 12.88 21.76 -5.42
N ASN A 542 12.11 21.07 -6.26
CA ASN A 542 11.70 19.68 -6.05
C ASN A 542 11.00 19.42 -4.69
N GLY A 543 10.19 20.37 -4.23
CA GLY A 543 9.41 20.23 -2.99
C GLY A 543 10.23 20.18 -1.70
N VAL A 544 11.51 20.55 -1.72
CA VAL A 544 12.36 20.63 -0.52
C VAL A 544 11.78 21.59 0.52
N LEU A 545 11.33 22.78 0.09
CA LEU A 545 10.66 23.75 0.97
C LEU A 545 9.42 23.14 1.64
N GLN A 546 8.59 22.42 0.88
CA GLN A 546 7.38 21.78 1.42
C GLN A 546 7.73 20.69 2.45
N ARG A 547 8.79 19.91 2.23
CA ARG A 547 9.27 18.92 3.20
C ARG A 547 9.78 19.58 4.47
N LYS A 548 10.60 20.64 4.38
CA LYS A 548 11.08 21.39 5.55
C LYS A 548 9.91 21.97 6.35
N LYS A 549 8.90 22.50 5.66
CA LYS A 549 7.68 23.03 6.25
C LYS A 549 6.84 21.96 6.97
N ASP A 550 6.63 20.80 6.34
CA ASP A 550 5.90 19.71 6.97
C ASP A 550 6.63 19.17 8.22
N ARG A 551 7.96 19.01 8.14
CA ARG A 551 8.81 18.65 9.28
C ARG A 551 8.71 19.67 10.41
N TYR A 552 8.76 20.96 10.07
CA TYR A 552 8.60 22.06 11.02
C TYR A 552 7.27 21.92 11.79
N LEU A 553 6.16 21.72 11.09
CA LEU A 553 4.84 21.61 11.70
C LEU A 553 4.71 20.39 12.63
N VAL A 554 5.19 19.22 12.21
CA VAL A 554 5.19 18.03 13.07
C VAL A 554 6.08 18.25 14.31
N ASN A 555 7.24 18.88 14.16
CA ASN A 555 8.12 19.21 15.28
C ASN A 555 7.46 20.20 16.25
N ILE A 556 6.65 21.15 15.77
CA ILE A 556 5.85 22.03 16.62
C ILE A 556 4.84 21.23 17.44
N VAL A 557 4.16 20.25 16.85
CA VAL A 557 3.21 19.39 17.60
C VAL A 557 3.93 18.56 18.66
N LYS A 558 5.12 18.02 18.36
CA LYS A 558 5.96 17.32 19.34
C LYS A 558 6.36 18.24 20.49
N LEU A 559 6.77 19.46 20.19
CA LEU A 559 7.19 20.41 21.23
C LEU A 559 6.02 20.95 22.05
N LYS A 560 4.86 21.14 21.42
CA LYS A 560 3.62 21.60 22.06
C LYS A 560 2.50 20.56 21.87
N PRO A 561 2.48 19.45 22.64
CA PRO A 561 1.49 18.38 22.49
C PRO A 561 0.03 18.81 22.70
N HIS A 562 -0.21 19.99 23.27
CA HIS A 562 -1.55 20.55 23.45
C HIS A 562 -2.01 21.45 22.30
N ILE A 563 -1.17 21.69 21.29
CA ILE A 563 -1.52 22.57 20.16
C ILE A 563 -2.76 22.09 19.42
N THR A 564 -3.61 23.03 18.99
CA THR A 564 -4.80 22.78 18.17
C THR A 564 -4.47 22.80 16.68
N GLU A 565 -5.38 22.32 15.85
CA GLU A 565 -5.26 22.42 14.38
C GLU A 565 -5.17 23.88 13.92
N GLU A 566 -5.97 24.77 14.53
CA GLU A 566 -5.92 26.22 14.30
C GLU A 566 -4.58 26.83 14.72
N GLY A 567 -4.07 26.44 15.89
CA GLY A 567 -2.75 26.87 16.34
C GLY A 567 -1.66 26.46 15.33
N LEU A 568 -1.72 25.23 14.82
CA LEU A 568 -0.77 24.74 13.82
C LEU A 568 -0.86 25.50 12.49
N ARG A 569 -2.07 25.90 12.07
CA ARG A 569 -2.27 26.76 10.90
C ARG A 569 -1.65 28.14 11.08
N SER A 570 -1.74 28.72 12.28
CA SER A 570 -1.05 29.99 12.59
C SER A 570 0.47 29.85 12.38
N PHE A 571 1.08 28.81 12.97
CA PHE A 571 2.52 28.55 12.78
C PHE A 571 2.91 28.30 11.32
N HIS A 572 2.02 27.67 10.55
CA HIS A 572 2.21 27.51 9.11
C HIS A 572 2.24 28.87 8.39
N THR A 573 1.31 29.76 8.71
CA THR A 573 1.23 31.11 8.13
C THR A 573 2.46 31.93 8.52
N ASP A 574 2.86 31.90 9.79
CA ASP A 574 4.06 32.59 10.29
C ASP A 574 5.31 32.10 9.57
N PHE A 575 5.47 30.77 9.42
CA PHE A 575 6.57 30.17 8.67
C PHE A 575 6.60 30.67 7.22
N THR A 576 5.45 30.66 6.53
CA THR A 576 5.38 31.13 5.15
C THR A 576 5.70 32.62 5.03
N ASN A 577 5.20 33.45 5.93
CA ASN A 577 5.49 34.89 5.92
C ASN A 577 6.98 35.17 6.12
N VAL A 578 7.64 34.50 7.08
CA VAL A 578 9.08 34.65 7.32
C VAL A 578 9.90 34.23 6.10
N ILE A 579 9.56 33.11 5.45
CA ILE A 579 10.22 32.68 4.20
C ILE A 579 10.04 33.74 3.10
N GLU A 580 8.81 34.22 2.88
CA GLU A 580 8.54 35.22 1.84
C GLU A 580 9.23 36.56 2.08
N GLN A 581 9.30 37.00 3.34
CA GLN A 581 9.96 38.23 3.75
C GLN A 581 11.48 38.10 3.60
N CYS A 582 12.09 37.09 4.22
CA CYS A 582 13.55 36.97 4.24
C CYS A 582 14.15 36.60 2.89
N CYS A 583 13.45 35.83 2.05
CA CYS A 583 13.92 35.56 0.69
C CYS A 583 13.88 36.78 -0.24
N LYS A 584 13.22 37.88 0.16
CA LYS A 584 13.21 39.16 -0.57
C LYS A 584 14.15 40.20 0.06
N ALA A 585 14.79 39.88 1.19
CA ALA A 585 15.71 40.79 1.86
C ALA A 585 17.07 40.84 1.14
N GLU A 586 17.81 41.95 1.28
CA GLU A 586 19.15 42.11 0.71
C GLU A 586 20.19 41.16 1.35
N GLY A 587 19.87 40.56 2.51
CA GLY A 587 20.64 39.50 3.16
C GLY A 587 19.73 38.43 3.79
N PRO A 588 19.29 37.41 3.02
CA PRO A 588 18.34 36.41 3.50
C PRO A 588 18.80 35.65 4.75
N GLU A 589 20.08 35.26 4.81
CA GLU A 589 20.63 34.54 5.97
C GLU A 589 20.63 35.39 7.25
N ALA A 590 20.91 36.70 7.14
CA ALA A 590 20.84 37.61 8.28
C ALA A 590 19.38 37.80 8.72
N CYS A 591 18.45 37.98 7.78
CA CYS A 591 17.02 38.06 8.07
C CYS A 591 16.50 36.81 8.79
N PHE A 592 16.84 35.60 8.32
CA PHE A 592 16.40 34.37 8.99
C PHE A 592 16.96 34.20 10.40
N LYS A 593 18.16 34.73 10.67
CA LYS A 593 18.74 34.74 12.01
C LYS A 593 18.06 35.74 12.93
N GLU A 594 17.51 36.84 12.40
CA GLU A 594 16.77 37.84 13.19
C GLU A 594 15.32 37.40 13.43
N GLU A 595 14.62 36.95 12.38
CA GLU A 595 13.24 36.48 12.40
C GLU A 595 13.12 35.08 13.05
N HIS A 596 13.25 35.04 14.38
CA HIS A 596 13.13 33.81 15.14
C HIS A 596 11.70 33.26 15.09
N LEU A 597 11.53 32.09 14.47
CA LEU A 597 10.32 31.25 14.56
C LEU A 597 10.30 30.37 15.82
N ALA A 598 11.27 30.56 16.73
CA ALA A 598 11.34 29.80 17.96
C ALA A 598 10.02 29.95 18.75
N PRO A 599 9.41 28.85 19.21
CA PRO A 599 8.17 28.89 19.95
C PRO A 599 8.42 29.43 21.36
N GLN A 600 8.59 30.74 21.49
CA GLN A 600 8.50 31.40 22.77
C GLN A 600 7.06 31.25 23.31
N GLY A 601 6.93 31.26 24.64
CA GLY A 601 5.64 31.16 25.32
C GLY A 601 4.65 32.16 24.71
N VAL A 602 3.38 31.76 24.62
CA VAL A 602 2.30 32.50 23.94
C VAL A 602 1.98 33.87 24.58
N ASP A 603 2.78 34.35 25.53
CA ASP A 603 2.52 35.57 26.31
C ASP A 603 3.38 36.79 25.95
N SER A 604 4.25 36.74 24.93
CA SER A 604 5.16 37.87 24.68
C SER A 604 5.43 38.17 23.21
N ARG A 605 4.43 38.60 22.45
CA ARG A 605 4.62 39.60 21.36
C ARG A 605 3.48 40.63 21.36
N PRO A 606 3.76 41.95 21.25
CA PRO A 606 2.72 42.98 21.33
C PRO A 606 1.79 42.95 20.11
N ALA A 607 0.50 43.17 20.36
CA ALA A 607 -0.59 43.23 19.40
C ALA A 607 -0.47 44.44 18.43
N ALA A 608 0.48 44.39 17.49
CA ALA A 608 0.63 45.42 16.45
C ALA A 608 0.11 44.99 15.06
N PHE A 609 -0.12 43.69 14.83
CA PHE A 609 -0.41 43.15 13.48
C PHE A 609 -1.90 42.92 13.15
N ALA A 610 -2.81 43.08 14.11
CA ALA A 610 -4.26 42.92 13.85
C ALA A 610 -4.87 44.06 13.00
N SER A 611 -4.18 45.19 12.85
CA SER A 611 -4.71 46.41 12.23
C SER A 611 -4.66 46.40 10.69
N LEU A 612 -3.72 45.66 10.07
CA LEU A 612 -3.56 45.65 8.62
C LEU A 612 -4.53 44.66 7.93
N GLY A 613 -4.86 43.54 8.59
CA GLY A 613 -5.77 42.52 8.05
C GLY A 613 -7.20 43.02 7.86
N MET A 614 -7.73 43.79 8.84
CA MET A 614 -9.09 44.34 8.75
C MET A 614 -9.24 45.37 7.62
N LEU A 615 -8.18 46.10 7.27
CA LEU A 615 -8.24 47.09 6.18
C LEU A 615 -8.35 46.43 4.80
N ILE A 616 -7.71 45.26 4.63
CA ILE A 616 -7.74 44.49 3.37
C ILE A 616 -9.10 43.77 3.21
N GLU A 617 -9.67 43.22 4.29
CA GLU A 617 -11.00 42.61 4.24
C GLU A 617 -12.11 43.63 3.94
N MET A 618 -12.04 44.84 4.52
CA MET A 618 -13.01 45.91 4.21
C MET A 618 -12.93 46.40 2.77
N GLN A 619 -11.74 46.41 2.14
CA GLN A 619 -11.59 46.76 0.73
C GLN A 619 -12.14 45.66 -0.19
N ASN A 620 -11.91 44.39 0.14
CA ASN A 620 -12.42 43.25 -0.63
C ASN A 620 -13.95 43.12 -0.56
N LEU A 621 -14.57 43.37 0.60
CA LEU A 621 -16.04 43.40 0.74
C LEU A 621 -16.70 44.52 -0.09
N ARG A 622 -16.06 45.70 -0.20
CA ARG A 622 -16.55 46.79 -1.06
C ARG A 622 -16.45 46.44 -2.55
N LEU A 623 -15.38 45.77 -2.96
CA LEU A 623 -15.19 45.29 -4.33
C LEU A 623 -16.23 44.23 -4.70
N PHE A 624 -16.47 43.27 -3.79
CA PHE A 624 -17.43 42.19 -3.99
C PHE A 624 -18.88 42.72 -4.12
N SER A 625 -19.28 43.72 -3.32
CA SER A 625 -20.62 44.33 -3.46
C SER A 625 -20.81 45.13 -4.76
N ARG A 626 -19.73 45.64 -5.37
CA ARG A 626 -19.78 46.32 -6.68
C ARG A 626 -19.96 45.31 -7.81
N VAL A 627 -19.23 44.20 -7.76
CA VAL A 627 -19.34 43.10 -8.74
C VAL A 627 -20.73 42.47 -8.70
N LEU A 628 -21.27 42.18 -7.51
CA LEU A 628 -22.63 41.66 -7.34
C LEU A 628 -23.71 42.60 -7.90
N ARG A 629 -23.54 43.92 -7.77
CA ARG A 629 -24.46 44.91 -8.37
C ARG A 629 -24.39 44.94 -9.90
N GLN A 630 -23.20 44.76 -10.49
CA GLN A 630 -23.04 44.66 -11.94
C GLN A 630 -23.65 43.37 -12.51
N VAL A 631 -23.42 42.23 -11.85
CA VAL A 631 -23.98 40.93 -12.27
C VAL A 631 -25.51 40.96 -12.23
N LYS A 632 -26.10 41.54 -11.17
CA LYS A 632 -27.57 41.65 -11.03
C LYS A 632 -28.19 42.60 -12.07
N ALA A 633 -27.46 43.62 -12.52
CA ALA A 633 -27.90 44.52 -13.58
C ALA A 633 -27.83 43.87 -14.98
N GLU A 634 -26.84 43.00 -15.22
CA GLU A 634 -26.73 42.24 -16.47
C GLU A 634 -27.76 41.11 -16.57
N GLU A 635 -28.10 40.45 -15.46
CA GLU A 635 -29.18 39.44 -15.44
C GLU A 635 -30.56 40.07 -15.71
N MET A 636 -30.86 41.24 -15.15
CA MET A 636 -32.10 41.96 -15.47
C MET A 636 -32.19 42.37 -16.95
N ARG A 637 -31.07 42.78 -17.59
CA ARG A 637 -31.07 43.08 -19.04
C ARG A 637 -31.32 41.84 -19.91
N ARG A 638 -30.83 40.67 -19.51
CA ARG A 638 -31.04 39.40 -20.25
C ARG A 638 -32.47 38.86 -20.09
N HIS A 639 -33.16 39.19 -19.00
CA HIS A 639 -34.56 38.78 -18.82
C HIS A 639 -35.51 39.62 -19.70
N PHE A 640 -35.30 40.93 -19.80
CA PHE A 640 -36.15 41.82 -20.64
C PHE A 640 -35.99 41.64 -22.16
N THR A 641 -34.92 40.98 -22.64
CA THR A 641 -34.70 40.73 -24.08
C THR A 641 -35.28 39.41 -24.58
N LYS A 642 -35.81 38.54 -23.70
CA LYS A 642 -36.42 37.27 -24.10
C LYS A 642 -37.95 37.30 -24.29
N ASP A 643 -38.63 38.36 -23.85
CA ASP A 643 -40.10 38.47 -23.93
C ASP A 643 -40.63 39.34 -25.10
N ILE A 644 -39.80 39.69 -26.10
CA ILE A 644 -40.20 40.47 -27.29
C ILE A 644 -39.87 39.75 -28.61
N LYS A 645 -40.08 38.43 -28.65
CA LYS A 645 -40.19 37.68 -29.91
C LYS A 645 -41.24 36.58 -29.80
N LEU A 646 -42.50 36.98 -29.96
CA LEU A 646 -43.62 36.18 -30.44
C LEU A 646 -44.52 37.10 -31.25
#